data_AF-A0A7I9Y6D6-F1
#
_entry.id   AF-A0A7I9Y6D6-F1
#
_cell.length_a   1.000
_cell.length_b   1.000
_cell.length_c   1.000
_cell.angle_alpha   90.00
_cell.angle_beta   90.00
_cell.angle_gamma   90.00
#
_symmetry.space_group_name_H-M   'P 1'
#
loop_
_entity.id
_entity.type
_entity.pdbx_description
1 polymer ?
#
loop_
_entity_poly.entity_id
_entity_poly.type
_entity_poly.pdbx_seq_one_letter_code
_entity_poly.pdbx_strand_id
1 'polypeptide(L)'
;MRRRNSQPSHRRRTRTAIGAVLAAGAIGGSFGLGPLSAAPSAHADADLDWLIDLFTPGVAADSDPLDSAAWFDQLFYDPLHASIQAWITSPFGEQINDGINQMLGSYVIGNGVDGTAENPHGGAGGLWFGDGGDGYDQSAAGVAGGNGGAAGMFGDGGAGGDGGAGAAGGIGGAGGSIMGNGGAGGDGGIGINGGVGGAGGAGGDAIAWWFGNGGAGGNGGIGATGVAGTAGFVGGAGGLGGVGGAGGSSLSAQYGDGGRGGTGGTGGTGGAGGSGSTGADATVAGGAGGNGGNGMAGGNGGTGGNGGAGGTSAHGTAGLQGAGGNGGTGGAGGNPGDGGAGGHGDASNPDGGRGGNGGLIGAGGHGGDGGTGSTQGLSGAAGAAPTGRAGDGGAGGNGYDAASDPNALPGANGGNGGDGGTGSLHGNGGAGGAGGNGANGANGVAAINDGNAGDGGNGGAGGNGGNSLGDGNGGAGGAGGTAGDGGRGLDQSQLPPSATLPGSGGNGGAGGAGGAGGSSVSAHGAGTGNGGAGGAGGAGGNGGGNGIATLDVANNVQYGSGGDGGAGGVGGNGGLGDDGASGGGTGFDGGHGGAGGSGGAGGSSYQGNAALGEHGRFGTNGDGGAGGGGGTGGGGGSGGVGVASSGGTGGTGGNGGAAGDGGSPGSGSFAQPGINRAPVGIGGAGGNGGAAGAGGTGGVGDAGFNGGSGGNGGVGGAGAHGGDATGDFYSQGSSGGDGGDGGAGGNAGSGGAGGSGALAGAGGNAGAGGDGGNGGHGGDTTLASTNVHGGAAGDGGAGGAAGSVAAGGAGAAGGDGGNGGTGGDGGPVGSNGANGAGGSGGAGSGSASDGIAGGPDGPVNATIPLYLQSGGISPIVYISINGGPPVPVQIDTGSTGLTILGSSQGLGDSVFAGSASYAGLGGQSYSYTTYDTTVGFCDKAGTCFEDLVTDPTAVNIVDPSSTALMTQYFNQYNIVGVLGIGPNNGFSGTSTIISALPGALNQGVLIDATRGEVVFGPNPLDPELSVPGSPFVDTMVSINGGVPQPVSTSIDSGGMFGSVPQWLIPSAGIGSQLPVGTEISVYTADGQTLLYSYTTTSSNSPWVWSNSSMNSGYFPFSENPIYIDYRPSGFGTTIFSG
;
A
#
# COMPACT_ATOMS: atom_id res chain seq x y z
N MET A 1 -3.68 -52.98 0.73
CA MET A 1 -4.54 -54.13 1.08
C MET A 1 -5.91 -53.63 1.56
N ARG A 2 -7.00 -54.24 1.06
CA ARG A 2 -8.43 -54.32 1.53
C ARG A 2 -9.07 -53.12 2.26
N ARG A 3 -10.00 -52.34 1.68
CA ARG A 3 -11.47 -52.52 1.43
C ARG A 3 -12.38 -52.78 2.65
N ARG A 4 -13.33 -51.84 2.92
CA ARG A 4 -14.82 -51.96 3.05
C ARG A 4 -15.41 -50.63 3.61
N ASN A 5 -16.20 -49.83 2.87
CA ASN A 5 -17.65 -49.87 2.55
C ASN A 5 -18.62 -49.38 3.66
N SER A 6 -19.25 -48.20 3.50
CA SER A 6 -20.72 -48.02 3.44
C SER A 6 -21.19 -46.56 3.21
N GLN A 7 -22.01 -46.38 2.15
CA GLN A 7 -23.07 -45.37 1.89
C GLN A 7 -22.75 -43.87 1.70
N PRO A 8 -23.16 -43.28 0.55
CA PRO A 8 -23.46 -41.85 0.38
C PRO A 8 -24.97 -41.58 0.11
N SER A 9 -25.52 -40.47 0.61
CA SER A 9 -26.91 -40.04 0.40
C SER A 9 -27.04 -38.69 -0.36
N HIS A 10 -27.87 -38.71 -1.40
CA HIS A 10 -28.59 -37.62 -2.10
C HIS A 10 -27.84 -36.52 -2.89
N ARG A 11 -27.69 -36.76 -4.21
CA ARG A 11 -27.79 -35.73 -5.27
C ARG A 11 -28.60 -36.31 -6.44
N ARG A 12 -29.65 -35.62 -6.92
CA ARG A 12 -30.50 -36.05 -8.05
C ARG A 12 -30.01 -35.45 -9.38
N ARG A 13 -29.81 -36.33 -10.37
CA ARG A 13 -29.65 -36.07 -11.82
C ARG A 13 -30.40 -37.19 -12.57
N THR A 14 -30.96 -36.88 -13.73
CA THR A 14 -31.36 -37.80 -14.82
C THR A 14 -31.07 -37.08 -16.15
N ARG A 15 -30.14 -37.49 -17.04
CA ARG A 15 -30.11 -38.62 -18.01
C ARG A 15 -31.17 -38.47 -19.13
N THR A 16 -30.97 -38.63 -20.45
CA THR A 16 -29.86 -39.03 -21.37
C THR A 16 -30.26 -38.64 -22.81
N ALA A 17 -29.29 -38.65 -23.75
CA ALA A 17 -29.30 -38.13 -25.12
C ALA A 17 -29.68 -39.13 -26.28
N ILE A 18 -29.66 -38.57 -27.51
CA ILE A 18 -29.34 -39.14 -28.86
C ILE A 18 -30.53 -39.46 -29.82
N GLY A 19 -30.46 -38.92 -31.05
CA GLY A 19 -31.09 -39.49 -32.26
C GLY A 19 -31.54 -38.47 -33.32
N ALA A 20 -31.23 -38.70 -34.60
CA ALA A 20 -31.37 -37.77 -35.73
C ALA A 20 -32.57 -38.08 -36.68
N VAL A 21 -32.83 -37.16 -37.64
CA VAL A 21 -33.44 -37.32 -38.99
C VAL A 21 -34.99 -37.15 -39.18
N LEU A 22 -35.32 -36.18 -40.06
CA LEU A 22 -36.42 -35.97 -41.04
C LEU A 22 -37.94 -36.00 -40.68
N ALA A 23 -38.59 -34.91 -41.14
CA ALA A 23 -39.86 -34.78 -41.88
C ALA A 23 -41.26 -34.75 -41.20
N ALA A 24 -42.03 -33.74 -41.64
CA ALA A 24 -43.48 -33.65 -41.88
C ALA A 24 -44.49 -33.51 -40.72
N GLY A 25 -45.30 -32.44 -40.80
CA GLY A 25 -46.77 -32.55 -40.78
C GLY A 25 -47.54 -32.29 -39.47
N ALA A 26 -47.91 -31.01 -39.27
CA ALA A 26 -49.25 -30.49 -38.95
C ALA A 26 -50.04 -30.84 -37.65
N ILE A 27 -50.89 -29.84 -37.31
CA ILE A 27 -52.17 -29.83 -36.56
C ILE A 27 -52.14 -29.55 -35.04
N GLY A 28 -52.55 -28.32 -34.68
CA GLY A 28 -53.72 -28.09 -33.78
C GLY A 28 -53.51 -27.72 -32.30
N GLY A 29 -53.61 -26.41 -31.99
CA GLY A 29 -54.66 -25.86 -31.10
C GLY A 29 -54.50 -25.84 -29.56
N SER A 30 -54.39 -24.59 -29.04
CA SER A 30 -55.03 -24.04 -27.79
C SER A 30 -54.46 -24.47 -26.42
N PHE A 31 -54.42 -23.71 -25.30
CA PHE A 31 -55.13 -22.52 -24.78
C PHE A 31 -54.29 -21.82 -23.66
N GLY A 32 -54.31 -20.47 -23.60
CA GLY A 32 -54.24 -19.61 -22.39
C GLY A 32 -52.89 -19.41 -21.65
N LEU A 33 -52.55 -18.30 -20.99
CA LEU A 33 -53.15 -17.00 -20.64
C LEU A 33 -51.99 -16.10 -20.12
N GLY A 34 -51.95 -14.80 -20.48
CA GLY A 34 -50.92 -13.83 -20.08
C GLY A 34 -51.19 -13.06 -18.78
N PRO A 35 -50.31 -12.09 -18.44
CA PRO A 35 -50.73 -10.74 -18.01
C PRO A 35 -49.83 -9.65 -18.66
N LEU A 36 -50.13 -8.35 -18.74
CA LEU A 36 -51.29 -7.47 -18.60
C LEU A 36 -50.86 -6.16 -19.31
N SER A 37 -51.78 -5.56 -20.08
CA SER A 37 -51.59 -4.38 -20.93
C SER A 37 -51.50 -3.05 -20.16
N ALA A 38 -50.72 -2.09 -20.69
CA ALA A 38 -50.85 -0.68 -20.36
C ALA A 38 -52.10 -0.06 -21.03
N ALA A 39 -52.62 1.00 -20.41
CA ALA A 39 -53.94 1.62 -20.66
C ALA A 39 -54.08 2.29 -22.04
N PRO A 40 -55.33 2.38 -22.59
CA PRO A 40 -55.59 3.00 -23.88
C PRO A 40 -55.61 4.53 -23.80
N SER A 41 -55.11 5.16 -24.86
CA SER A 41 -55.46 6.55 -25.20
C SER A 41 -56.90 6.58 -25.69
N ALA A 42 -57.70 7.51 -25.16
CA ALA A 42 -59.08 7.70 -25.54
C ALA A 42 -59.20 8.15 -27.00
N HIS A 43 -59.94 7.38 -27.81
CA HIS A 43 -60.49 7.84 -29.08
C HIS A 43 -61.88 8.41 -28.83
N ALA A 44 -62.10 9.66 -29.22
CA ALA A 44 -63.44 10.15 -29.48
C ALA A 44 -63.89 9.51 -30.79
N ASP A 45 -64.63 8.40 -30.69
CA ASP A 45 -65.35 7.77 -31.80
C ASP A 45 -66.60 8.60 -32.09
N ALA A 46 -66.62 9.19 -33.27
CA ALA A 46 -67.84 9.28 -34.02
C ALA A 46 -67.47 8.93 -35.44
N ASP A 47 -67.60 7.68 -35.88
CA ASP A 47 -67.80 7.32 -37.29
C ASP A 47 -68.28 5.85 -37.47
N LEU A 48 -69.59 5.69 -37.67
CA LEU A 48 -70.32 4.70 -38.50
C LEU A 48 -69.80 3.25 -38.72
N ASP A 49 -69.08 2.63 -37.76
CA ASP A 49 -68.49 1.29 -37.93
C ASP A 49 -69.49 0.12 -38.15
N TRP A 50 -70.77 0.30 -37.82
CA TRP A 50 -71.80 -0.73 -38.06
C TRP A 50 -72.32 -0.75 -39.51
N LEU A 51 -72.01 0.28 -40.31
CA LEU A 51 -72.48 0.37 -41.70
C LEU A 51 -71.53 -0.32 -42.69
N ILE A 52 -70.26 -0.51 -42.32
CA ILE A 52 -69.23 -1.14 -43.17
C ILE A 52 -69.33 -2.67 -43.14
N ASP A 53 -69.60 -3.27 -41.98
CA ASP A 53 -69.62 -4.74 -41.79
C ASP A 53 -70.83 -5.44 -42.46
N LEU A 54 -71.80 -4.66 -42.98
CA LEU A 54 -72.95 -5.17 -43.74
C LEU A 54 -72.63 -5.40 -45.23
N PHE A 55 -71.49 -4.91 -45.74
CA PHE A 55 -71.17 -4.90 -47.18
C PHE A 55 -69.90 -5.66 -47.61
N THR A 56 -69.18 -6.34 -46.73
CA THR A 56 -67.88 -6.94 -47.12
C THR A 56 -67.73 -8.42 -46.74
N PRO A 57 -67.94 -9.36 -47.68
CA PRO A 57 -67.24 -10.62 -47.65
C PRO A 57 -65.84 -10.43 -48.26
N GLY A 58 -64.82 -10.41 -47.41
CA GLY A 58 -63.47 -10.85 -47.78
C GLY A 58 -62.55 -9.88 -48.55
N VAL A 59 -62.80 -8.56 -48.50
CA VAL A 59 -61.81 -7.59 -49.01
C VAL A 59 -60.71 -7.35 -47.97
N ALA A 60 -59.45 -7.33 -48.41
CA ALA A 60 -58.31 -7.06 -47.54
C ALA A 60 -58.41 -5.65 -46.94
N ALA A 61 -58.02 -5.51 -45.67
CA ALA A 61 -58.30 -4.37 -44.80
C ALA A 61 -57.56 -3.03 -45.14
N ASP A 62 -57.22 -2.76 -46.41
CA ASP A 62 -56.53 -1.52 -46.84
C ASP A 62 -57.12 -0.85 -48.11
N SER A 63 -58.22 -1.36 -48.68
CA SER A 63 -58.89 -0.69 -49.80
C SER A 63 -60.04 0.17 -49.30
N ASP A 64 -60.00 1.48 -49.58
CA ASP A 64 -61.16 2.37 -49.44
C ASP A 64 -62.36 1.78 -50.23
N PRO A 65 -63.51 1.50 -49.58
CA PRO A 65 -64.66 0.83 -50.22
C PRO A 65 -65.31 1.62 -51.38
N LEU A 66 -64.80 2.80 -51.74
CA LEU A 66 -65.24 3.62 -52.87
C LEU A 66 -64.23 3.69 -54.05
N ASP A 67 -63.10 2.97 -54.00
CA ASP A 67 -62.10 2.99 -55.07
C ASP A 67 -62.57 2.20 -56.31
N SER A 68 -62.87 2.93 -57.39
CA SER A 68 -63.47 2.37 -58.60
C SER A 68 -62.56 1.45 -59.43
N ALA A 69 -61.25 1.63 -59.32
CA ALA A 69 -60.27 0.80 -60.01
C ALA A 69 -60.04 -0.52 -59.25
N ALA A 70 -59.93 -0.46 -57.92
CA ALA A 70 -59.69 -1.62 -57.07
C ALA A 70 -60.79 -2.70 -57.15
N TRP A 71 -62.07 -2.31 -57.14
CA TRP A 71 -63.15 -3.30 -57.28
C TRP A 71 -63.23 -3.88 -58.70
N PHE A 72 -62.91 -3.09 -59.74
CA PHE A 72 -62.91 -3.57 -61.12
C PHE A 72 -61.78 -4.56 -61.36
N ASP A 73 -60.60 -4.29 -60.79
CA ASP A 73 -59.45 -5.20 -60.81
C ASP A 73 -59.81 -6.57 -60.21
N GLN A 74 -60.24 -6.58 -58.93
CA GLN A 74 -60.47 -7.81 -58.17
C GLN A 74 -61.70 -8.62 -58.60
N LEU A 75 -62.77 -7.97 -59.07
CA LEU A 75 -64.04 -8.65 -59.38
C LEU A 75 -64.23 -8.93 -60.88
N PHE A 76 -63.50 -8.25 -61.76
CA PHE A 76 -63.68 -8.37 -63.21
C PHE A 76 -62.38 -8.67 -63.96
N TYR A 77 -61.33 -7.87 -63.75
CA TYR A 77 -60.09 -8.04 -64.50
C TYR A 77 -59.31 -9.28 -64.09
N ASP A 78 -59.04 -9.51 -62.80
CA ASP A 78 -58.29 -10.66 -62.30
C ASP A 78 -58.91 -12.01 -62.70
N PRO A 79 -60.25 -12.24 -62.55
CA PRO A 79 -60.85 -13.50 -62.98
C PRO A 79 -60.81 -13.69 -64.51
N LEU A 80 -60.95 -12.60 -65.27
CA LEU A 80 -60.87 -12.63 -66.72
C LEU A 80 -59.44 -12.95 -67.18
N HIS A 81 -58.46 -12.24 -66.63
CA HIS A 81 -57.04 -12.44 -66.87
C HIS A 81 -56.62 -13.87 -66.52
N ALA A 82 -56.96 -14.37 -65.33
CA ALA A 82 -56.69 -15.73 -64.92
C ALA A 82 -57.30 -16.78 -65.87
N SER A 83 -58.50 -16.52 -66.41
CA SER A 83 -59.12 -17.40 -67.40
C SER A 83 -58.41 -17.38 -68.76
N ILE A 84 -57.91 -16.22 -69.18
CA ILE A 84 -57.10 -16.05 -70.39
C ILE A 84 -55.74 -16.75 -70.21
N GLN A 85 -55.11 -16.62 -69.04
CA GLN A 85 -53.84 -17.26 -68.71
C GLN A 85 -53.96 -18.79 -68.64
N ALA A 86 -55.03 -19.29 -68.00
CA ALA A 86 -55.32 -20.72 -67.97
C ALA A 86 -55.57 -21.29 -69.38
N TRP A 87 -56.14 -20.51 -70.30
CA TRP A 87 -56.26 -20.89 -71.70
C TRP A 87 -54.90 -20.92 -72.41
N ILE A 88 -54.15 -19.81 -72.34
CA ILE A 88 -52.87 -19.62 -73.03
C ILE A 88 -51.85 -20.71 -72.67
N THR A 89 -51.81 -21.12 -71.40
CA THR A 89 -50.85 -22.10 -70.87
C THR A 89 -51.36 -23.55 -70.85
N SER A 90 -52.60 -23.80 -71.31
CA SER A 90 -53.12 -25.17 -71.35
C SER A 90 -52.57 -25.96 -72.55
N PRO A 91 -52.28 -27.27 -72.43
CA PRO A 91 -51.76 -28.07 -73.55
C PRO A 91 -52.66 -28.11 -74.79
N PHE A 92 -53.97 -27.90 -74.61
CA PHE A 92 -54.92 -27.78 -75.71
C PHE A 92 -54.95 -26.36 -76.29
N GLY A 93 -54.92 -25.33 -75.43
CA GLY A 93 -54.84 -23.93 -75.85
C GLY A 93 -53.55 -23.64 -76.63
N GLU A 94 -52.39 -24.10 -76.17
CA GLU A 94 -51.10 -23.95 -76.86
C GLU A 94 -51.15 -24.46 -78.30
N GLN A 95 -51.70 -25.66 -78.53
CA GLN A 95 -51.84 -26.22 -79.88
C GLN A 95 -52.72 -25.35 -80.80
N ILE A 96 -53.80 -24.78 -80.26
CA ILE A 96 -54.70 -23.90 -81.02
C ILE A 96 -54.05 -22.55 -81.27
N ASN A 97 -53.41 -21.97 -80.24
CA ASN A 97 -52.73 -20.68 -80.30
C ASN A 97 -51.56 -20.73 -81.31
N ASP A 98 -50.77 -21.81 -81.30
CA ASP A 98 -49.69 -22.04 -82.26
C ASP A 98 -50.21 -22.13 -83.71
N GLY A 99 -51.35 -22.79 -83.90
CA GLY A 99 -52.03 -22.85 -85.19
C GLY A 99 -52.48 -21.47 -85.68
N ILE A 100 -53.03 -20.65 -84.78
CA ILE A 100 -53.47 -19.27 -85.07
C ILE A 100 -52.28 -18.36 -85.38
N ASN A 101 -51.22 -18.42 -84.57
CA ASN A 101 -50.00 -17.63 -84.76
C ASN A 101 -49.29 -17.97 -86.09
N GLN A 102 -49.21 -19.27 -86.43
CA GLN A 102 -48.64 -19.71 -87.72
C GLN A 102 -49.50 -19.28 -88.91
N MET A 103 -50.84 -19.32 -88.78
CA MET A 103 -51.76 -18.90 -89.83
C MET A 103 -51.68 -17.38 -90.10
N LEU A 104 -51.48 -16.57 -89.07
CA LEU A 104 -51.41 -15.11 -89.16
C LEU A 104 -49.98 -14.58 -89.37
N GLY A 105 -48.97 -15.46 -89.33
CA GLY A 105 -47.56 -15.12 -89.50
C GLY A 105 -47.04 -14.12 -88.46
N SER A 106 -47.75 -13.97 -87.35
CA SER A 106 -47.50 -12.98 -86.30
C SER A 106 -47.85 -13.57 -84.94
N TYR A 107 -47.10 -13.16 -83.90
CA TYR A 107 -47.34 -13.60 -82.53
C TYR A 107 -48.53 -12.81 -81.96
N VAL A 108 -49.73 -13.40 -82.03
CA VAL A 108 -50.99 -12.71 -81.68
C VAL A 108 -51.64 -13.24 -80.40
N ILE A 109 -51.42 -14.52 -80.06
CA ILE A 109 -51.92 -15.12 -78.81
C ILE A 109 -50.80 -15.90 -78.14
N GLY A 110 -50.43 -15.51 -76.92
CA GLY A 110 -49.38 -16.15 -76.14
C GLY A 110 -48.63 -15.15 -75.25
N ASN A 111 -48.09 -15.63 -74.13
CA ASN A 111 -47.29 -14.77 -73.26
C ASN A 111 -45.90 -14.54 -73.84
N GLY A 112 -45.31 -13.40 -73.51
CA GLY A 112 -43.91 -13.14 -73.77
C GLY A 112 -43.03 -14.15 -73.06
N VAL A 113 -41.88 -14.46 -73.69
CA VAL A 113 -40.90 -15.36 -73.08
C VAL A 113 -40.16 -14.59 -71.99
N ASP A 114 -40.12 -15.14 -70.78
CA ASP A 114 -39.35 -14.55 -69.68
C ASP A 114 -37.86 -14.45 -70.04
N GLY A 115 -37.23 -13.41 -69.52
CA GLY A 115 -35.80 -13.19 -69.68
C GLY A 115 -34.98 -14.34 -69.10
N THR A 116 -33.80 -14.57 -69.69
CA THR A 116 -32.79 -15.48 -69.15
C THR A 116 -31.50 -14.73 -68.84
N ALA A 117 -30.55 -15.37 -68.16
CA ALA A 117 -29.24 -14.76 -67.89
C ALA A 117 -28.55 -14.22 -69.15
N GLU A 118 -28.69 -14.91 -70.29
CA GLU A 118 -28.11 -14.52 -71.57
C GLU A 118 -28.94 -13.48 -72.34
N ASN A 119 -30.27 -13.49 -72.17
CA ASN A 119 -31.19 -12.52 -72.78
C ASN A 119 -32.09 -11.95 -71.68
N PRO A 120 -31.63 -10.93 -70.94
CA PRO A 120 -32.28 -10.56 -69.68
C PRO A 120 -33.67 -9.95 -69.84
N HIS A 121 -33.99 -9.36 -70.98
CA HIS A 121 -35.27 -8.71 -71.18
C HIS A 121 -36.39 -9.71 -71.48
N GLY A 122 -37.53 -9.52 -70.83
CA GLY A 122 -38.75 -10.25 -71.16
C GLY A 122 -39.25 -9.92 -72.57
N GLY A 123 -39.72 -10.94 -73.28
CA GLY A 123 -40.33 -10.81 -74.59
C GLY A 123 -41.70 -10.14 -74.52
N ALA A 124 -42.14 -9.51 -75.61
CA ALA A 124 -43.50 -8.95 -75.68
C ALA A 124 -44.55 -10.07 -75.77
N GLY A 125 -45.72 -9.83 -75.16
CA GLY A 125 -46.90 -10.68 -75.30
C GLY A 125 -47.48 -10.65 -76.70
N GLY A 126 -48.36 -11.62 -76.99
CA GLY A 126 -49.10 -11.70 -78.24
C GLY A 126 -49.96 -10.46 -78.47
N LEU A 127 -50.01 -9.98 -79.72
CA LEU A 127 -50.69 -8.72 -80.07
C LEU A 127 -52.14 -8.62 -79.55
N TRP A 128 -52.88 -9.73 -79.46
CA TRP A 128 -54.27 -9.73 -79.00
C TRP A 128 -54.41 -10.16 -77.54
N PHE A 129 -53.86 -11.31 -77.19
CA PHE A 129 -53.97 -11.87 -75.84
C PHE A 129 -52.62 -12.40 -75.40
N GLY A 130 -52.15 -11.94 -74.25
CA GLY A 130 -50.94 -12.45 -73.64
C GLY A 130 -50.23 -11.38 -72.84
N ASP A 131 -49.63 -11.83 -71.75
CA ASP A 131 -48.84 -10.99 -70.88
C ASP A 131 -47.45 -10.77 -71.48
N GLY A 132 -46.79 -9.70 -71.09
CA GLY A 132 -45.36 -9.57 -71.32
C GLY A 132 -44.59 -10.60 -70.48
N GLY A 133 -43.47 -11.09 -71.01
CA GLY A 133 -42.57 -11.95 -70.25
C GLY A 133 -41.86 -11.14 -69.17
N ASP A 134 -41.56 -11.78 -68.05
CA ASP A 134 -40.83 -11.13 -66.96
C ASP A 134 -39.37 -10.89 -67.34
N GLY A 135 -38.77 -9.84 -66.78
CA GLY A 135 -37.34 -9.61 -66.86
C GLY A 135 -36.55 -10.58 -66.00
N TYR A 136 -35.33 -10.89 -66.40
CA TYR A 136 -34.43 -11.75 -65.64
C TYR A 136 -33.82 -11.03 -64.44
N ASP A 137 -33.92 -11.65 -63.27
CA ASP A 137 -33.25 -11.21 -62.04
C ASP A 137 -31.75 -11.47 -62.12
N GLN A 138 -30.96 -10.41 -62.07
CA GLN A 138 -29.50 -10.53 -62.14
C GLN A 138 -28.91 -10.90 -60.79
N SER A 139 -28.17 -12.01 -60.74
CA SER A 139 -27.33 -12.37 -59.59
C SER A 139 -25.87 -11.87 -59.73
N ALA A 140 -25.47 -11.46 -60.94
CA ALA A 140 -24.13 -10.96 -61.22
C ALA A 140 -23.99 -9.48 -60.81
N ALA A 141 -22.99 -9.18 -59.98
CA ALA A 141 -22.73 -7.82 -59.52
C ALA A 141 -22.49 -6.84 -60.69
N GLY A 142 -23.05 -5.64 -60.59
CA GLY A 142 -22.93 -4.56 -61.57
C GLY A 142 -23.77 -4.73 -62.83
N VAL A 143 -24.59 -5.79 -62.93
CA VAL A 143 -25.47 -6.03 -64.08
C VAL A 143 -26.91 -5.66 -63.74
N ALA A 144 -27.50 -4.77 -64.53
CA ALA A 144 -28.87 -4.29 -64.32
C ALA A 144 -29.90 -5.39 -64.64
N GLY A 145 -31.01 -5.35 -63.91
CA GLY A 145 -32.12 -6.28 -64.08
C GLY A 145 -32.72 -6.22 -65.48
N GLY A 146 -33.25 -7.34 -65.93
CA GLY A 146 -33.96 -7.40 -67.19
C GLY A 146 -35.22 -6.54 -67.19
N ASN A 147 -35.42 -5.68 -68.18
CA ASN A 147 -36.73 -5.05 -68.36
C ASN A 147 -37.82 -6.09 -68.66
N GLY A 148 -39.02 -5.89 -68.13
CA GLY A 148 -40.20 -6.67 -68.47
C GLY A 148 -40.70 -6.38 -69.88
N GLY A 149 -41.33 -7.39 -70.49
CA GLY A 149 -41.96 -7.27 -71.80
C GLY A 149 -43.29 -6.52 -71.75
N ALA A 150 -43.65 -5.82 -72.82
CA ALA A 150 -44.99 -5.22 -72.92
C ALA A 150 -46.05 -6.26 -73.30
N ALA A 151 -47.26 -6.12 -72.77
CA ALA A 151 -48.43 -6.88 -73.23
C ALA A 151 -49.00 -6.36 -74.56
N GLY A 152 -49.90 -7.15 -75.16
CA GLY A 152 -50.60 -6.81 -76.41
C GLY A 152 -51.84 -5.92 -76.22
N MET A 153 -53.00 -6.40 -76.65
CA MET A 153 -54.28 -5.70 -76.43
C MET A 153 -54.89 -6.03 -75.07
N PHE A 154 -54.87 -7.31 -74.70
CA PHE A 154 -55.30 -7.83 -73.41
C PHE A 154 -54.15 -8.58 -72.75
N GLY A 155 -53.82 -8.21 -71.52
CA GLY A 155 -52.74 -8.83 -70.75
C GLY A 155 -51.96 -7.80 -69.96
N ASP A 156 -51.21 -8.30 -68.99
CA ASP A 156 -50.39 -7.49 -68.09
C ASP A 156 -48.96 -7.36 -68.60
N GLY A 157 -48.36 -6.20 -68.38
CA GLY A 157 -46.94 -6.03 -68.65
C GLY A 157 -46.11 -6.94 -67.74
N GLY A 158 -45.04 -7.52 -68.28
CA GLY A 158 -44.12 -8.34 -67.50
C GLY A 158 -43.40 -7.51 -66.45
N ALA A 159 -43.08 -8.10 -65.31
CA ALA A 159 -42.29 -7.44 -64.28
C ALA A 159 -40.87 -7.15 -64.78
N GLY A 160 -40.27 -6.06 -64.32
CA GLY A 160 -38.84 -5.87 -64.43
C GLY A 160 -38.11 -6.80 -63.45
N GLY A 161 -37.04 -7.42 -63.90
CA GLY A 161 -36.18 -8.24 -63.05
C GLY A 161 -35.30 -7.40 -62.14
N ASP A 162 -34.86 -7.98 -61.04
CA ASP A 162 -34.03 -7.34 -60.03
C ASP A 162 -32.60 -7.09 -60.55
N GLY A 163 -32.02 -5.97 -60.10
CA GLY A 163 -30.63 -5.64 -60.37
C GLY A 163 -29.65 -6.48 -59.56
N GLY A 164 -28.57 -6.91 -60.20
CA GLY A 164 -27.45 -7.51 -59.49
C GLY A 164 -26.77 -6.49 -58.56
N ALA A 165 -25.98 -6.96 -57.60
CA ALA A 165 -25.40 -6.09 -56.57
C ALA A 165 -24.76 -4.81 -57.15
N GLY A 166 -25.23 -3.63 -56.71
CA GLY A 166 -24.79 -2.30 -57.15
C GLY A 166 -25.41 -1.80 -58.46
N ALA A 167 -26.31 -2.55 -59.08
CA ALA A 167 -26.96 -2.21 -60.35
C ALA A 167 -28.46 -1.99 -60.18
N ALA A 168 -29.05 -1.23 -61.11
CA ALA A 168 -30.47 -0.89 -61.06
C ALA A 168 -31.36 -2.09 -61.43
N GLY A 169 -32.59 -2.09 -60.92
CA GLY A 169 -33.64 -3.00 -61.37
C GLY A 169 -34.13 -2.67 -62.78
N GLY A 170 -34.68 -3.67 -63.45
CA GLY A 170 -35.29 -3.53 -64.77
C GLY A 170 -36.60 -2.75 -64.70
N ILE A 171 -36.94 -2.02 -65.75
CA ILE A 171 -38.25 -1.37 -65.82
C ILE A 171 -39.36 -2.41 -66.07
N GLY A 172 -40.54 -2.20 -65.50
CA GLY A 172 -41.72 -2.99 -65.79
C GLY A 172 -42.24 -2.76 -67.22
N GLY A 173 -42.85 -3.79 -67.78
CA GLY A 173 -43.46 -3.75 -69.10
C GLY A 173 -44.79 -2.98 -69.11
N ALA A 174 -45.14 -2.37 -70.25
CA ALA A 174 -46.42 -1.70 -70.37
C ALA A 174 -47.58 -2.71 -70.41
N GLY A 175 -48.71 -2.35 -69.77
CA GLY A 175 -49.95 -3.12 -69.83
C GLY A 175 -50.64 -3.06 -71.19
N GLY A 176 -51.58 -3.97 -71.42
CA GLY A 176 -52.32 -4.10 -72.68
C GLY A 176 -53.06 -2.83 -73.11
N SER A 177 -53.12 -2.60 -74.42
CA SER A 177 -53.72 -1.38 -75.01
C SER A 177 -55.26 -1.28 -74.88
N ILE A 178 -55.96 -2.34 -74.51
CA ILE A 178 -57.40 -2.31 -74.23
C ILE A 178 -57.68 -2.54 -72.75
N MET A 179 -57.21 -3.66 -72.20
CA MET A 179 -57.22 -3.92 -70.77
C MET A 179 -55.91 -4.57 -70.36
N GLY A 180 -55.27 -4.04 -69.32
CA GLY A 180 -53.98 -4.53 -68.89
C GLY A 180 -53.31 -3.65 -67.85
N ASN A 181 -52.84 -4.28 -66.78
CA ASN A 181 -52.04 -3.62 -65.76
C ASN A 181 -50.58 -3.52 -66.24
N GLY A 182 -49.91 -2.43 -65.90
CA GLY A 182 -48.48 -2.29 -66.11
C GLY A 182 -47.69 -3.20 -65.17
N GLY A 183 -46.59 -3.76 -65.66
CA GLY A 183 -45.70 -4.60 -64.87
C GLY A 183 -44.99 -3.81 -63.79
N ALA A 184 -44.69 -4.42 -62.65
CA ALA A 184 -43.88 -3.77 -61.61
C ALA A 184 -42.44 -3.55 -62.11
N GLY A 185 -41.77 -2.50 -61.64
CA GLY A 185 -40.32 -2.36 -61.81
C GLY A 185 -39.57 -3.27 -60.86
N GLY A 186 -38.41 -3.78 -61.30
CA GLY A 186 -37.55 -4.62 -60.47
C GLY A 186 -36.81 -3.83 -59.40
N ASP A 187 -36.43 -4.48 -58.32
CA ASP A 187 -35.70 -3.84 -57.23
C ASP A 187 -34.23 -3.58 -57.62
N GLY A 188 -33.65 -2.52 -57.06
CA GLY A 188 -32.24 -2.22 -57.20
C GLY A 188 -31.36 -3.16 -56.38
N GLY A 189 -30.21 -3.57 -56.92
CA GLY A 189 -29.29 -4.46 -56.22
C GLY A 189 -28.55 -3.79 -55.06
N ILE A 190 -28.22 -4.56 -54.02
CA ILE A 190 -27.44 -4.07 -52.86
C ILE A 190 -26.06 -3.56 -53.29
N GLY A 191 -25.59 -2.43 -52.75
CA GLY A 191 -24.28 -1.86 -53.07
C GLY A 191 -23.10 -2.78 -52.72
N ILE A 192 -21.93 -2.53 -53.34
CA ILE A 192 -20.69 -3.31 -53.14
C ILE A 192 -19.53 -2.42 -52.64
N ASN A 193 -18.69 -2.93 -51.72
CA ASN A 193 -17.44 -2.27 -51.25
C ASN A 193 -17.58 -0.79 -50.80
N GLY A 194 -18.58 -0.46 -49.97
CA GLY A 194 -18.87 0.93 -49.60
C GLY A 194 -19.58 1.75 -50.69
N GLY A 195 -19.96 1.12 -51.81
CA GLY A 195 -20.69 1.71 -52.92
C GLY A 195 -22.19 1.84 -52.68
N VAL A 196 -22.82 2.67 -53.53
CA VAL A 196 -24.25 2.99 -53.50
C VAL A 196 -25.10 1.79 -53.91
N GLY A 197 -26.29 1.64 -53.31
CA GLY A 197 -27.28 0.67 -53.76
C GLY A 197 -27.86 1.03 -55.13
N GLY A 198 -28.23 0.03 -55.92
CA GLY A 198 -28.86 0.20 -57.22
C GLY A 198 -30.19 0.94 -57.11
N ALA A 199 -30.57 1.71 -58.14
CA ALA A 199 -31.90 2.30 -58.18
C ALA A 199 -32.96 1.24 -58.47
N GLY A 200 -34.17 1.40 -57.93
CA GLY A 200 -35.32 0.60 -58.36
C GLY A 200 -35.73 0.93 -59.78
N GLY A 201 -36.20 -0.08 -60.52
CA GLY A 201 -36.76 0.07 -61.85
C GLY A 201 -38.09 0.81 -61.81
N ALA A 202 -38.39 1.60 -62.84
CA ALA A 202 -39.71 2.22 -62.95
C ALA A 202 -40.78 1.14 -63.22
N GLY A 203 -41.97 1.31 -62.67
CA GLY A 203 -43.14 0.52 -63.04
C GLY A 203 -43.59 0.82 -64.47
N GLY A 204 -44.17 -0.17 -65.13
CA GLY A 204 -44.70 -0.06 -66.48
C GLY A 204 -45.99 0.75 -66.51
N ASP A 205 -46.16 1.55 -67.56
CA ASP A 205 -47.39 2.34 -67.75
C ASP A 205 -48.56 1.43 -68.16
N ALA A 206 -49.76 1.78 -67.69
CA ALA A 206 -51.00 1.29 -68.25
C ALA A 206 -51.46 2.24 -69.37
N ILE A 207 -51.30 1.78 -70.62
CA ILE A 207 -51.72 2.52 -71.83
C ILE A 207 -53.09 2.06 -72.35
N ALA A 208 -53.85 1.37 -71.50
CA ALA A 208 -55.15 0.80 -71.81
C ALA A 208 -56.19 1.87 -72.15
N TRP A 209 -57.15 1.53 -73.02
CA TRP A 209 -58.31 2.39 -73.29
C TRP A 209 -59.44 2.18 -72.26
N TRP A 210 -59.61 0.96 -71.75
CA TRP A 210 -60.73 0.63 -70.87
C TRP A 210 -60.32 0.51 -69.40
N PHE A 211 -59.41 -0.41 -69.09
CA PHE A 211 -58.94 -0.65 -67.73
C PHE A 211 -57.44 -0.92 -67.68
N GLY A 212 -56.74 -0.31 -66.73
CA GLY A 212 -55.36 -0.69 -66.45
C GLY A 212 -54.74 0.17 -65.36
N ASN A 213 -54.20 -0.51 -64.35
CA ASN A 213 -53.42 0.10 -63.28
C ASN A 213 -51.96 0.23 -63.70
N GLY A 214 -51.33 1.37 -63.43
CA GLY A 214 -49.89 1.52 -63.61
C GLY A 214 -49.12 0.61 -62.66
N GLY A 215 -48.01 0.05 -63.13
CA GLY A 215 -47.17 -0.83 -62.33
C GLY A 215 -46.47 -0.09 -61.20
N ALA A 216 -46.24 -0.75 -60.07
CA ALA A 216 -45.45 -0.15 -58.99
C ALA A 216 -43.97 0.03 -59.41
N GLY A 217 -43.33 1.08 -58.93
CA GLY A 217 -41.88 1.22 -59.04
C GLY A 217 -41.15 0.28 -58.09
N GLY A 218 -40.01 -0.26 -58.53
CA GLY A 218 -39.15 -1.10 -57.71
C GLY A 218 -38.47 -0.32 -56.60
N ASN A 219 -38.09 -0.99 -55.53
CA ASN A 219 -37.39 -0.39 -54.41
C ASN A 219 -35.93 -0.09 -54.76
N GLY A 220 -35.36 0.94 -54.14
CA GLY A 220 -33.93 1.18 -54.18
C GLY A 220 -33.17 0.14 -53.37
N GLY A 221 -32.00 -0.27 -53.87
CA GLY A 221 -31.10 -1.20 -53.19
C GLY A 221 -30.46 -0.60 -51.94
N ILE A 222 -30.12 -1.45 -50.98
CA ILE A 222 -29.43 -1.03 -49.75
C ILE A 222 -27.99 -0.62 -50.09
N GLY A 223 -27.48 0.45 -49.47
CA GLY A 223 -26.07 0.86 -49.58
C GLY A 223 -25.11 -0.13 -48.90
N ALA A 224 -23.90 -0.28 -49.43
CA ALA A 224 -22.93 -1.22 -48.86
C ALA A 224 -22.44 -0.78 -47.47
N THR A 225 -22.13 -1.73 -46.58
CA THR A 225 -21.44 -1.42 -45.33
C THR A 225 -20.01 -0.92 -45.60
N GLY A 226 -19.57 0.08 -44.84
CA GLY A 226 -18.20 0.60 -44.90
C GLY A 226 -17.17 -0.43 -44.42
N VAL A 227 -15.97 -0.38 -44.99
CA VAL A 227 -14.87 -1.29 -44.62
C VAL A 227 -14.35 -0.93 -43.22
N ALA A 228 -14.14 -1.92 -42.36
CA ALA A 228 -13.54 -1.68 -41.05
C ALA A 228 -12.08 -1.20 -41.18
N GLY A 229 -11.67 -0.24 -40.35
CA GLY A 229 -10.31 0.24 -40.28
C GLY A 229 -9.36 -0.83 -39.76
N THR A 230 -8.17 -0.93 -40.34
CA THR A 230 -7.04 -1.65 -39.75
C THR A 230 -6.37 -0.78 -38.68
N ALA A 231 -5.45 -1.35 -37.88
CA ALA A 231 -4.84 -0.62 -36.77
C ALA A 231 -4.22 0.72 -37.22
N GLY A 232 -4.60 1.82 -36.55
CA GLY A 232 -4.19 3.18 -36.91
C GLY A 232 -4.96 3.85 -38.06
N PHE A 233 -6.00 3.21 -38.61
CA PHE A 233 -6.86 3.78 -39.65
C PHE A 233 -8.34 3.93 -39.23
N VAL A 234 -8.99 4.98 -39.73
CA VAL A 234 -10.43 5.25 -39.53
C VAL A 234 -11.28 4.24 -40.33
N GLY A 235 -12.47 3.93 -39.82
CA GLY A 235 -13.45 3.11 -40.56
C GLY A 235 -13.96 3.80 -41.83
N GLY A 236 -14.20 3.02 -42.89
CA GLY A 236 -14.78 3.52 -44.14
C GLY A 236 -16.24 3.93 -43.96
N ALA A 237 -16.71 4.91 -44.74
CA ALA A 237 -18.13 5.30 -44.72
C ALA A 237 -19.02 4.21 -45.34
N GLY A 238 -20.28 4.16 -44.90
CA GLY A 238 -21.31 3.36 -45.54
C GLY A 238 -21.74 3.97 -46.88
N GLY A 239 -22.09 3.10 -47.83
CA GLY A 239 -22.62 3.49 -49.14
C GLY A 239 -24.02 4.07 -49.02
N LEU A 240 -24.42 4.93 -49.95
CA LEU A 240 -25.75 5.51 -49.97
C LEU A 240 -26.79 4.46 -50.38
N GLY A 241 -28.03 4.61 -49.89
CA GLY A 241 -29.16 3.82 -50.39
C GLY A 241 -29.52 4.23 -51.82
N GLY A 242 -29.98 3.25 -52.61
CA GLY A 242 -30.48 3.47 -53.96
C GLY A 242 -31.81 4.22 -53.95
N VAL A 243 -32.08 5.00 -54.99
CA VAL A 243 -33.39 5.67 -55.13
C VAL A 243 -34.47 4.66 -55.52
N GLY A 244 -35.69 4.83 -55.02
CA GLY A 244 -36.83 4.05 -55.46
C GLY A 244 -37.23 4.41 -56.90
N GLY A 245 -37.73 3.42 -57.64
CA GLY A 245 -38.25 3.58 -58.99
C GLY A 245 -39.57 4.34 -59.01
N ALA A 246 -39.83 5.09 -60.08
CA ALA A 246 -41.13 5.74 -60.23
C ALA A 246 -42.23 4.72 -60.50
N GLY A 247 -43.45 4.95 -60.02
CA GLY A 247 -44.62 4.17 -60.42
C GLY A 247 -45.05 4.50 -61.85
N GLY A 248 -45.58 3.50 -62.55
CA GLY A 248 -46.13 3.64 -63.90
C GLY A 248 -47.43 4.45 -63.89
N SER A 249 -47.68 5.20 -64.95
CA SER A 249 -48.88 6.03 -65.08
C SER A 249 -50.05 5.25 -65.71
N SER A 250 -51.28 5.63 -65.37
CA SER A 250 -52.50 5.24 -66.08
C SER A 250 -53.02 6.42 -66.89
N LEU A 251 -52.56 6.51 -68.13
CA LEU A 251 -52.63 7.75 -68.94
C LEU A 251 -53.92 7.89 -69.77
N SER A 252 -54.61 6.78 -70.06
CA SER A 252 -55.73 6.75 -71.01
C SER A 252 -56.90 5.83 -70.64
N ALA A 253 -56.78 5.07 -69.54
CA ALA A 253 -57.81 4.12 -69.16
C ALA A 253 -59.02 4.84 -68.55
N GLN A 254 -60.23 4.37 -68.87
CA GLN A 254 -61.45 4.89 -68.22
C GLN A 254 -61.51 4.55 -66.73
N TYR A 255 -60.87 3.44 -66.34
CA TYR A 255 -60.72 2.99 -64.97
C TYR A 255 -59.26 2.54 -64.77
N GLY A 256 -58.58 3.04 -63.74
CA GLY A 256 -57.20 2.63 -63.47
C GLY A 256 -56.42 3.63 -62.63
N ASP A 257 -55.67 3.11 -61.68
CA ASP A 257 -54.85 3.92 -60.78
C ASP A 257 -53.42 4.06 -61.30
N GLY A 258 -52.73 5.11 -60.86
CA GLY A 258 -51.30 5.25 -61.05
C GLY A 258 -50.56 4.30 -60.10
N GLY A 259 -49.47 3.71 -60.58
CA GLY A 259 -48.64 2.83 -59.78
C GLY A 259 -47.96 3.59 -58.63
N ARG A 260 -47.79 2.93 -57.48
CA ARG A 260 -47.04 3.54 -56.36
C ARG A 260 -45.56 3.66 -56.72
N GLY A 261 -44.91 4.72 -56.25
CA GLY A 261 -43.45 4.85 -56.34
C GLY A 261 -42.77 3.87 -55.38
N GLY A 262 -41.64 3.31 -55.81
CA GLY A 262 -40.83 2.41 -55.00
C GLY A 262 -40.19 3.12 -53.81
N THR A 263 -39.95 2.38 -52.74
CA THR A 263 -39.28 2.95 -51.56
C THR A 263 -37.80 3.20 -51.84
N GLY A 264 -37.22 4.21 -51.19
CA GLY A 264 -35.78 4.41 -51.23
C GLY A 264 -35.05 3.34 -50.42
N GLY A 265 -33.88 2.92 -50.90
CA GLY A 265 -33.03 1.95 -50.20
C GLY A 265 -32.43 2.53 -48.94
N THR A 266 -32.16 1.69 -47.94
CA THR A 266 -31.48 2.16 -46.72
C THR A 266 -30.01 2.47 -46.99
N GLY A 267 -29.47 3.48 -46.32
CA GLY A 267 -28.03 3.74 -46.32
C GLY A 267 -27.26 2.60 -45.65
N GLY A 268 -26.05 2.34 -46.11
CA GLY A 268 -25.15 1.34 -45.55
C GLY A 268 -24.58 1.79 -44.20
N THR A 269 -24.27 0.85 -43.33
CA THR A 269 -23.63 1.17 -42.04
C THR A 269 -22.18 1.62 -42.25
N GLY A 270 -21.68 2.53 -41.41
CA GLY A 270 -20.26 2.88 -41.39
C GLY A 270 -19.39 1.72 -40.87
N GLY A 271 -18.17 1.61 -41.37
CA GLY A 271 -17.19 0.63 -40.92
C GLY A 271 -16.65 0.97 -39.52
N ALA A 272 -16.32 -0.03 -38.71
CA ALA A 272 -15.70 0.21 -37.41
C ALA A 272 -14.31 0.84 -37.54
N GLY A 273 -13.90 1.64 -36.55
CA GLY A 273 -12.56 2.21 -36.47
C GLY A 273 -11.49 1.15 -36.15
N GLY A 274 -10.28 1.36 -36.65
CA GLY A 274 -9.14 0.51 -36.33
C GLY A 274 -8.75 0.58 -34.87
N SER A 275 -8.40 -0.57 -34.28
CA SER A 275 -7.90 -0.61 -32.89
C SER A 275 -6.48 -0.02 -32.81
N GLY A 276 -6.13 0.58 -31.69
CA GLY A 276 -4.78 0.99 -31.36
C GLY A 276 -3.85 -0.22 -31.16
N SER A 277 -2.59 -0.08 -31.55
CA SER A 277 -1.56 -1.08 -31.23
C SER A 277 -1.20 -1.04 -29.76
N THR A 278 -0.92 -2.18 -29.13
CA THR A 278 -0.28 -2.18 -27.81
C THR A 278 1.09 -1.53 -27.90
N GLY A 279 1.47 -0.79 -26.87
CA GLY A 279 2.81 -0.25 -26.71
C GLY A 279 3.84 -1.37 -26.63
N ALA A 280 5.01 -1.14 -27.20
CA ALA A 280 6.11 -2.12 -27.12
C ALA A 280 6.70 -2.09 -25.71
N ASP A 281 6.94 -3.25 -25.12
CA ASP A 281 7.75 -3.34 -23.90
C ASP A 281 9.17 -2.84 -24.19
N ALA A 282 9.78 -2.22 -23.19
CA ALA A 282 11.16 -1.79 -23.32
C ALA A 282 12.09 -3.01 -23.44
N THR A 283 13.03 -2.93 -24.38
CA THR A 283 14.00 -4.01 -24.66
C THR A 283 15.39 -3.72 -24.10
N VAL A 284 15.57 -2.57 -23.45
CA VAL A 284 16.82 -2.11 -22.85
C VAL A 284 16.60 -1.81 -21.38
N ALA A 285 17.63 -2.04 -20.57
CA ALA A 285 17.55 -1.81 -19.13
C ALA A 285 17.24 -0.35 -18.81
N GLY A 286 16.35 -0.12 -17.83
CA GLY A 286 15.87 1.23 -17.46
C GLY A 286 15.06 1.97 -18.54
N GLY A 287 14.84 1.36 -19.71
CA GLY A 287 14.10 1.99 -20.80
C GLY A 287 12.60 2.11 -20.51
N ALA A 288 11.97 3.20 -20.93
CA ALA A 288 10.53 3.35 -20.78
C ALA A 288 9.76 2.43 -21.75
N GLY A 289 8.63 1.90 -21.30
CA GLY A 289 7.67 1.19 -22.15
C GLY A 289 7.01 2.13 -23.15
N GLY A 290 6.71 1.63 -24.35
CA GLY A 290 6.01 2.39 -25.38
C GLY A 290 4.55 2.66 -24.99
N ASN A 291 4.01 3.81 -25.37
CA ASN A 291 2.60 4.09 -25.16
C ASN A 291 1.72 3.22 -26.07
N GLY A 292 0.53 2.87 -25.58
CA GLY A 292 -0.54 2.29 -26.38
C GLY A 292 -1.03 3.27 -27.44
N GLY A 293 -1.30 2.74 -28.63
CA GLY A 293 -1.90 3.49 -29.72
C GLY A 293 -3.36 3.83 -29.43
N ASN A 294 -3.83 4.97 -29.93
CA ASN A 294 -5.23 5.33 -29.84
C ASN A 294 -6.09 4.45 -30.75
N GLY A 295 -7.32 4.17 -30.31
CA GLY A 295 -8.37 3.69 -31.19
C GLY A 295 -8.79 4.78 -32.18
N MET A 296 -9.07 4.39 -33.41
CA MET A 296 -9.45 5.32 -34.48
C MET A 296 -10.97 5.50 -34.55
N ALA A 297 -11.43 6.57 -35.19
CA ALA A 297 -12.87 6.80 -35.33
C ALA A 297 -13.55 5.75 -36.23
N GLY A 298 -14.82 5.47 -35.95
CA GLY A 298 -15.70 4.73 -36.86
C GLY A 298 -16.07 5.58 -38.09
N GLY A 299 -16.39 4.92 -39.19
CA GLY A 299 -16.87 5.58 -40.41
C GLY A 299 -18.31 6.04 -40.27
N ASN A 300 -18.71 7.07 -41.02
CA ASN A 300 -20.10 7.54 -41.02
C ASN A 300 -21.03 6.55 -41.73
N GLY A 301 -22.28 6.47 -41.31
CA GLY A 301 -23.32 5.77 -42.05
C GLY A 301 -23.65 6.48 -43.37
N GLY A 302 -24.06 5.71 -44.38
CA GLY A 302 -24.52 6.25 -45.66
C GLY A 302 -25.91 6.86 -45.53
N THR A 303 -26.26 7.83 -46.37
CA THR A 303 -27.62 8.37 -46.38
C THR A 303 -28.60 7.38 -46.99
N GLY A 304 -29.87 7.43 -46.57
CA GLY A 304 -30.94 6.69 -47.23
C GLY A 304 -31.22 7.24 -48.62
N GLY A 305 -31.72 6.38 -49.51
CA GLY A 305 -32.18 6.75 -50.84
C GLY A 305 -33.53 7.45 -50.80
N ASN A 306 -33.81 8.30 -51.79
CA ASN A 306 -35.12 8.93 -51.90
C ASN A 306 -36.17 7.93 -52.41
N GLY A 307 -37.41 8.06 -51.96
CA GLY A 307 -38.54 7.33 -52.52
C GLY A 307 -38.88 7.79 -53.94
N GLY A 308 -39.29 6.85 -54.79
CA GLY A 308 -39.69 7.10 -56.16
C GLY A 308 -40.99 7.89 -56.24
N ALA A 309 -41.16 8.68 -57.30
CA ALA A 309 -42.41 9.38 -57.55
C ALA A 309 -43.55 8.38 -57.81
N GLY A 310 -44.77 8.69 -57.38
CA GLY A 310 -45.94 7.91 -57.75
C GLY A 310 -46.35 8.19 -59.20
N GLY A 311 -46.98 7.21 -59.83
CA GLY A 311 -47.50 7.28 -61.19
C GLY A 311 -48.73 8.18 -61.28
N THR A 312 -48.90 8.85 -62.41
CA THR A 312 -50.05 9.74 -62.62
C THR A 312 -51.28 8.93 -63.08
N SER A 313 -52.49 9.36 -62.74
CA SER A 313 -53.73 8.80 -63.32
C SER A 313 -54.63 9.90 -63.88
N ALA A 314 -55.23 9.64 -65.04
CA ALA A 314 -56.17 10.56 -65.69
C ALA A 314 -57.60 10.47 -65.12
N HIS A 315 -58.02 9.27 -64.71
CA HIS A 315 -59.42 8.96 -64.35
C HIS A 315 -59.57 8.11 -63.07
N GLY A 316 -58.47 7.63 -62.47
CA GLY A 316 -58.42 6.99 -61.16
C GLY A 316 -57.53 7.76 -60.17
N THR A 317 -57.06 7.07 -59.13
CA THR A 317 -56.22 7.66 -58.08
C THR A 317 -54.77 7.74 -58.54
N ALA A 318 -54.11 8.89 -58.34
CA ALA A 318 -52.67 8.98 -58.58
C ALA A 318 -51.90 8.11 -57.57
N GLY A 319 -50.85 7.45 -58.03
CA GLY A 319 -49.99 6.65 -57.17
C GLY A 319 -49.33 7.51 -56.09
N LEU A 320 -49.19 6.93 -54.90
CA LEU A 320 -48.45 7.58 -53.82
C LEU A 320 -46.95 7.58 -54.13
N GLN A 321 -46.26 8.64 -53.72
CA GLN A 321 -44.80 8.65 -53.68
C GLN A 321 -44.30 7.56 -52.73
N GLY A 322 -43.20 6.90 -53.09
CA GLY A 322 -42.51 5.97 -52.21
C GLY A 322 -41.96 6.68 -50.97
N ALA A 323 -41.85 5.94 -49.87
CA ALA A 323 -41.17 6.43 -48.66
C ALA A 323 -39.66 6.57 -48.92
N GLY A 324 -39.01 7.52 -48.24
CA GLY A 324 -37.56 7.61 -48.24
C GLY A 324 -36.94 6.48 -47.42
N GLY A 325 -35.77 6.01 -47.84
CA GLY A 325 -35.01 4.99 -47.12
C GLY A 325 -34.39 5.55 -45.85
N ASN A 326 -34.23 4.71 -44.82
CA ASN A 326 -33.53 5.12 -43.60
C ASN A 326 -32.04 5.35 -43.86
N GLY A 327 -31.43 6.28 -43.13
CA GLY A 327 -29.98 6.44 -43.09
C GLY A 327 -29.30 5.27 -42.38
N GLY A 328 -28.09 4.94 -42.81
CA GLY A 328 -27.28 3.91 -42.21
C GLY A 328 -26.73 4.34 -40.86
N THR A 329 -26.50 3.39 -39.95
CA THR A 329 -25.86 3.69 -38.66
C THR A 329 -24.37 4.02 -38.84
N GLY A 330 -23.81 4.87 -38.00
CA GLY A 330 -22.36 5.07 -37.92
C GLY A 330 -21.63 3.81 -37.44
N GLY A 331 -20.37 3.67 -37.83
CA GLY A 331 -19.50 2.60 -37.38
C GLY A 331 -19.01 2.84 -35.96
N ALA A 332 -18.76 1.76 -35.20
CA ALA A 332 -18.20 1.88 -33.86
C ALA A 332 -16.77 2.44 -33.89
N GLY A 333 -16.36 3.13 -32.83
CA GLY A 333 -14.96 3.53 -32.66
C GLY A 333 -14.04 2.33 -32.43
N GLY A 334 -12.75 2.50 -32.70
CA GLY A 334 -11.72 1.48 -32.46
C GLY A 334 -11.32 1.41 -30.99
N ASN A 335 -10.96 0.21 -30.52
CA ASN A 335 -10.44 0.02 -29.17
C ASN A 335 -9.05 0.66 -29.01
N PRO A 336 -8.71 1.21 -27.85
CA PRO A 336 -7.34 1.63 -27.53
C PRO A 336 -6.39 0.44 -27.40
N GLY A 337 -5.08 0.71 -27.51
CA GLY A 337 -4.02 -0.22 -27.12
C GLY A 337 -3.51 0.03 -25.70
N ASP A 338 -3.00 -1.01 -25.06
CA ASP A 338 -2.39 -0.95 -23.73
C ASP A 338 -0.97 -0.36 -23.80
N GLY A 339 -0.46 0.22 -22.73
CA GLY A 339 0.93 0.64 -22.61
C GLY A 339 1.88 -0.54 -22.41
N GLY A 340 3.09 -0.46 -22.97
CA GLY A 340 4.14 -1.47 -22.79
C GLY A 340 4.81 -1.36 -21.42
N ALA A 341 5.40 -2.45 -20.94
CA ALA A 341 6.15 -2.47 -19.70
C ALA A 341 7.49 -1.72 -19.80
N GLY A 342 7.90 -1.09 -18.71
CA GLY A 342 9.24 -0.52 -18.56
C GLY A 342 10.31 -1.60 -18.38
N GLY A 343 11.52 -1.31 -18.81
CA GLY A 343 12.63 -2.25 -18.79
C GLY A 343 13.20 -2.38 -17.38
N HIS A 344 13.52 -3.60 -16.96
CA HIS A 344 14.19 -3.81 -15.67
C HIS A 344 15.55 -3.11 -15.62
N GLY A 345 15.95 -2.63 -14.46
CA GLY A 345 17.29 -2.08 -14.27
C GLY A 345 18.38 -3.15 -14.33
N ASP A 346 19.60 -2.73 -14.64
CA ASP A 346 20.81 -3.55 -14.58
C ASP A 346 21.97 -2.78 -13.93
N ALA A 347 23.15 -3.40 -13.76
CA ALA A 347 24.29 -2.75 -13.11
C ALA A 347 24.72 -1.41 -13.74
N SER A 348 24.43 -1.17 -15.02
CA SER A 348 24.77 0.06 -15.73
C SER A 348 23.66 1.11 -15.72
N ASN A 349 22.41 0.65 -15.64
CA ASN A 349 21.20 1.46 -15.53
C ASN A 349 20.36 0.87 -14.40
N PRO A 350 20.71 1.14 -13.13
CA PRO A 350 20.16 0.40 -12.00
C PRO A 350 18.66 0.61 -11.82
N ASP A 351 18.15 1.78 -12.18
CA ASP A 351 16.72 2.05 -12.05
C ASP A 351 15.91 1.37 -13.16
N GLY A 352 14.75 0.84 -12.79
CA GLY A 352 13.77 0.34 -13.73
C GLY A 352 13.07 1.46 -14.50
N GLY A 353 12.72 1.18 -15.75
CA GLY A 353 12.07 2.13 -16.63
C GLY A 353 10.58 2.29 -16.32
N ARG A 354 10.02 3.46 -16.65
CA ARG A 354 8.59 3.72 -16.49
C ARG A 354 7.75 2.91 -17.49
N GLY A 355 6.58 2.43 -17.08
CA GLY A 355 5.59 1.82 -17.97
C GLY A 355 4.94 2.83 -18.93
N GLY A 356 4.59 2.39 -20.13
CA GLY A 356 3.93 3.23 -21.15
C GLY A 356 2.49 3.54 -20.78
N ASN A 357 1.96 4.68 -21.23
CA ASN A 357 0.56 5.03 -20.99
C ASN A 357 -0.38 4.25 -21.93
N GLY A 358 -1.60 3.98 -21.50
CA GLY A 358 -2.65 3.42 -22.34
C GLY A 358 -3.15 4.41 -23.41
N GLY A 359 -3.61 3.90 -24.54
CA GLY A 359 -4.17 4.69 -25.65
C GLY A 359 -5.59 5.19 -25.40
N LEU A 360 -6.01 6.21 -26.15
CA LEU A 360 -7.37 6.77 -26.07
C LEU A 360 -8.39 5.96 -26.88
N ILE A 361 -9.64 5.94 -26.43
CA ILE A 361 -10.76 5.32 -27.15
C ILE A 361 -11.06 6.03 -28.48
N GLY A 362 -11.43 5.28 -29.51
CA GLY A 362 -11.90 5.84 -30.78
C GLY A 362 -13.34 6.34 -30.67
N ALA A 363 -13.64 7.46 -31.30
CA ALA A 363 -15.02 7.97 -31.41
C ALA A 363 -15.87 7.11 -32.37
N GLY A 364 -17.16 6.95 -32.10
CA GLY A 364 -18.08 6.39 -33.09
C GLY A 364 -18.31 7.33 -34.27
N GLY A 365 -18.60 6.77 -35.45
CA GLY A 365 -18.96 7.54 -36.64
C GLY A 365 -20.38 8.11 -36.53
N HIS A 366 -20.70 9.15 -37.29
CA HIS A 366 -22.06 9.68 -37.32
C HIS A 366 -23.01 8.76 -38.08
N GLY A 367 -24.29 8.76 -37.73
CA GLY A 367 -25.31 8.13 -38.57
C GLY A 367 -25.55 8.93 -39.86
N GLY A 368 -26.00 8.27 -40.91
CA GLY A 368 -26.40 8.92 -42.15
C GLY A 368 -27.80 9.49 -42.06
N ASP A 369 -28.09 10.51 -42.86
CA ASP A 369 -29.44 11.08 -42.93
C ASP A 369 -30.42 10.15 -43.64
N GLY A 370 -31.70 10.19 -43.25
CA GLY A 370 -32.75 9.49 -43.98
C GLY A 370 -33.11 10.19 -45.29
N GLY A 371 -33.47 9.39 -46.30
CA GLY A 371 -33.89 9.86 -47.61
C GLY A 371 -35.26 10.53 -47.58
N THR A 372 -35.55 11.34 -48.60
CA THR A 372 -36.82 12.06 -48.75
C THR A 372 -37.86 11.20 -49.47
N GLY A 373 -39.15 11.40 -49.19
CA GLY A 373 -40.26 10.65 -49.81
C GLY A 373 -41.60 11.01 -49.18
N SER A 374 -42.64 10.20 -49.42
CA SER A 374 -43.96 10.39 -48.80
C SER A 374 -43.90 10.39 -47.27
N THR A 375 -42.97 9.62 -46.71
CA THR A 375 -42.45 9.77 -45.35
C THR A 375 -40.93 9.86 -45.44
N GLN A 376 -40.34 10.83 -44.75
CA GLN A 376 -38.88 10.93 -44.66
C GLN A 376 -38.34 9.72 -43.89
N GLY A 377 -37.28 9.10 -44.40
CA GLY A 377 -36.57 8.04 -43.69
C GLY A 377 -35.99 8.57 -42.37
N LEU A 378 -35.82 7.69 -41.39
CA LEU A 378 -35.15 8.05 -40.15
C LEU A 378 -33.65 8.24 -40.40
N SER A 379 -33.04 9.23 -39.75
CA SER A 379 -31.58 9.31 -39.67
C SER A 379 -31.05 8.10 -38.89
N GLY A 380 -29.91 7.57 -39.34
CA GLY A 380 -29.21 6.50 -38.66
C GLY A 380 -28.69 6.95 -37.30
N ALA A 381 -28.57 6.00 -36.38
CA ALA A 381 -27.91 6.25 -35.11
C ALA A 381 -26.41 6.48 -35.31
N ALA A 382 -25.80 7.32 -34.48
CA ALA A 382 -24.34 7.38 -34.38
C ALA A 382 -23.80 6.03 -33.89
N GLY A 383 -22.60 5.68 -34.37
CA GLY A 383 -21.86 4.54 -33.87
C GLY A 383 -21.46 4.75 -32.42
N ALA A 384 -21.37 3.65 -31.66
CA ALA A 384 -20.93 3.70 -30.28
C ALA A 384 -19.41 3.87 -30.17
N ALA A 385 -18.95 4.62 -29.18
CA ALA A 385 -17.57 4.49 -28.70
C ALA A 385 -17.41 3.14 -27.98
N PRO A 386 -16.22 2.52 -27.99
CA PRO A 386 -15.97 1.33 -27.20
C PRO A 386 -16.21 1.59 -25.71
N THR A 387 -16.91 0.67 -25.06
CA THR A 387 -17.23 0.76 -23.61
C THR A 387 -16.59 -0.35 -22.78
N GLY A 388 -15.85 -1.29 -23.40
CA GLY A 388 -15.44 -2.54 -22.74
C GLY A 388 -13.95 -2.92 -22.81
N ARG A 389 -13.16 -2.33 -23.72
CA ARG A 389 -11.69 -2.49 -23.72
C ARG A 389 -11.06 -1.12 -23.56
N ALA A 390 -10.23 -0.99 -22.54
CA ALA A 390 -9.52 0.22 -22.22
C ALA A 390 -8.03 0.10 -22.55
N GLY A 391 -7.35 1.22 -22.76
CA GLY A 391 -5.91 1.25 -22.82
C GLY A 391 -5.40 1.28 -21.39
N ASP A 392 -4.92 0.14 -20.89
CA ASP A 392 -4.31 0.07 -19.57
C ASP A 392 -2.90 0.67 -19.60
N GLY A 393 -2.44 1.19 -18.46
CA GLY A 393 -1.06 1.60 -18.29
C GLY A 393 -0.13 0.38 -18.17
N GLY A 394 1.04 0.44 -18.80
CA GLY A 394 2.07 -0.59 -18.68
C GLY A 394 2.70 -0.60 -17.29
N ALA A 395 3.19 -1.74 -16.84
CA ALA A 395 3.91 -1.84 -15.57
C ALA A 395 5.28 -1.13 -15.64
N GLY A 396 5.73 -0.57 -14.52
CA GLY A 396 7.11 -0.13 -14.36
C GLY A 396 8.08 -1.31 -14.27
N GLY A 397 9.29 -1.12 -14.76
CA GLY A 397 10.35 -2.12 -14.63
C GLY A 397 10.87 -2.20 -13.20
N ASN A 398 11.15 -3.39 -12.70
CA ASN A 398 11.88 -3.55 -11.44
C ASN A 398 13.27 -2.91 -11.50
N GLY A 399 13.76 -2.41 -10.37
CA GLY A 399 15.14 -1.97 -10.22
C GLY A 399 16.13 -3.13 -10.19
N TYR A 400 17.41 -2.81 -10.37
CA TYR A 400 18.51 -3.75 -10.41
C TYR A 400 18.71 -4.45 -9.08
N ASP A 401 18.60 -5.78 -9.07
CA ASP A 401 18.87 -6.63 -7.91
C ASP A 401 20.38 -6.94 -7.81
N ALA A 402 21.09 -6.07 -7.10
CA ALA A 402 22.52 -6.20 -6.88
C ALA A 402 22.88 -7.42 -6.02
N ALA A 403 21.99 -7.88 -5.12
CA ALA A 403 22.22 -9.06 -4.30
C ALA A 403 22.32 -10.34 -5.14
N SER A 404 21.55 -10.40 -6.22
CA SER A 404 21.51 -11.56 -7.12
C SER A 404 22.57 -11.57 -8.22
N ASP A 405 23.25 -10.44 -8.48
CA ASP A 405 24.31 -10.38 -9.49
C ASP A 405 25.68 -10.76 -8.88
N PRO A 406 26.28 -11.89 -9.30
CA PRO A 406 27.59 -12.32 -8.80
C PRO A 406 28.74 -11.37 -9.17
N ASN A 407 28.52 -10.44 -10.10
CA ASN A 407 29.50 -9.42 -10.52
C ASN A 407 29.26 -8.06 -9.86
N ALA A 408 28.19 -7.90 -9.07
CA ALA A 408 27.97 -6.69 -8.30
C ALA A 408 29.17 -6.45 -7.38
N LEU A 409 29.56 -5.18 -7.24
CA LEU A 409 30.49 -4.81 -6.20
C LEU A 409 29.83 -5.08 -4.84
N PRO A 410 30.54 -5.66 -3.87
CA PRO A 410 30.01 -5.79 -2.52
C PRO A 410 29.57 -4.43 -1.97
N GLY A 411 28.44 -4.40 -1.27
CA GLY A 411 27.82 -3.17 -0.78
C GLY A 411 27.13 -2.33 -1.85
N ALA A 412 27.01 -2.81 -3.10
CA ALA A 412 26.27 -2.10 -4.14
C ALA A 412 24.78 -1.98 -3.79
N ASN A 413 24.23 -0.77 -3.93
CA ASN A 413 22.81 -0.55 -3.74
C ASN A 413 21.99 -1.24 -4.84
N GLY A 414 20.78 -1.67 -4.48
CA GLY A 414 19.77 -2.02 -5.44
C GLY A 414 19.23 -0.78 -6.15
N GLY A 415 18.79 -0.94 -7.39
CA GLY A 415 18.20 0.16 -8.16
C GLY A 415 16.74 0.41 -7.83
N ASN A 416 16.21 1.59 -8.13
CA ASN A 416 14.80 1.90 -7.88
C ASN A 416 13.90 1.23 -8.92
N GLY A 417 12.68 0.86 -8.53
CA GLY A 417 11.65 0.45 -9.46
C GLY A 417 11.12 1.63 -10.28
N GLY A 418 10.75 1.37 -11.53
CA GLY A 418 10.13 2.37 -12.41
C GLY A 418 8.66 2.57 -12.09
N ASP A 419 8.13 3.76 -12.35
CA ASP A 419 6.71 4.04 -12.16
C ASP A 419 5.83 3.27 -13.17
N GLY A 420 4.59 2.97 -12.79
CA GLY A 420 3.57 2.48 -13.69
C GLY A 420 3.10 3.55 -14.70
N GLY A 421 2.65 3.09 -15.86
CA GLY A 421 2.03 3.94 -16.89
C GLY A 421 0.62 4.35 -16.51
N THR A 422 0.14 5.48 -17.03
CA THR A 422 -1.24 5.91 -16.76
C THR A 422 -2.24 5.15 -17.63
N GLY A 423 -3.33 4.68 -17.05
CA GLY A 423 -4.47 4.14 -17.77
C GLY A 423 -5.24 5.24 -18.51
N SER A 424 -5.92 4.86 -19.59
CA SER A 424 -6.87 5.71 -20.32
C SER A 424 -8.19 5.86 -19.55
N LEU A 425 -9.23 6.43 -20.19
CA LEU A 425 -10.50 6.77 -19.56
C LEU A 425 -11.20 5.62 -18.83
N HIS A 426 -11.04 4.39 -19.32
CA HIS A 426 -11.59 3.18 -18.67
C HIS A 426 -10.48 2.21 -18.25
N GLY A 427 -9.23 2.67 -18.33
CA GLY A 427 -8.03 1.84 -18.21
C GLY A 427 -7.45 1.94 -16.83
N ASN A 428 -6.95 0.83 -16.33
CA ASN A 428 -6.25 0.81 -15.05
C ASN A 428 -4.88 1.46 -15.23
N GLY A 429 -4.39 2.10 -14.16
CA GLY A 429 -2.99 2.45 -14.06
C GLY A 429 -2.11 1.21 -13.94
N GLY A 430 -0.92 1.26 -14.54
CA GLY A 430 0.06 0.19 -14.42
C GLY A 430 0.65 0.09 -13.02
N ALA A 431 1.07 -1.10 -12.60
CA ALA A 431 1.78 -1.25 -11.33
C ALA A 431 3.17 -0.60 -11.40
N GLY A 432 3.64 -0.05 -10.28
CA GLY A 432 5.04 0.34 -10.12
C GLY A 432 5.95 -0.88 -10.02
N GLY A 433 7.17 -0.77 -10.53
CA GLY A 433 8.20 -1.80 -10.43
C GLY A 433 8.72 -1.94 -9.01
N ALA A 434 9.14 -3.13 -8.61
CA ALA A 434 9.80 -3.32 -7.31
C ALA A 434 11.19 -2.66 -7.30
N GLY A 435 11.63 -2.14 -6.16
CA GLY A 435 13.02 -1.79 -5.93
C GLY A 435 13.90 -3.04 -5.90
N GLY A 436 15.13 -2.93 -6.40
CA GLY A 436 16.10 -4.01 -6.38
C GLY A 436 16.76 -4.18 -5.01
N ASN A 437 17.25 -5.38 -4.72
CA ASN A 437 17.91 -5.66 -3.44
C ASN A 437 19.37 -5.17 -3.46
N GLY A 438 19.85 -4.69 -2.31
CA GLY A 438 21.25 -4.31 -2.12
C GLY A 438 22.17 -5.52 -1.93
N ALA A 439 23.39 -5.46 -2.45
CA ALA A 439 24.39 -6.51 -2.31
C ALA A 439 25.04 -6.50 -0.92
N ASN A 440 25.41 -7.67 -0.42
CA ASN A 440 26.13 -7.79 0.85
C ASN A 440 27.49 -7.08 0.81
N GLY A 441 27.92 -6.56 1.94
CA GLY A 441 29.21 -5.91 2.11
C GLY A 441 30.41 -6.86 1.94
N ALA A 442 31.56 -6.31 1.57
CA ALA A 442 32.78 -7.10 1.43
C ALA A 442 33.27 -7.58 2.79
N ASN A 443 33.72 -8.83 2.89
CA ASN A 443 34.44 -9.26 4.09
C ASN A 443 35.77 -8.51 4.24
N GLY A 444 36.19 -8.33 5.48
CA GLY A 444 37.44 -7.67 5.84
C GLY A 444 38.68 -8.39 5.33
N VAL A 445 39.69 -7.61 4.89
CA VAL A 445 40.95 -8.14 4.34
C VAL A 445 42.14 -7.44 4.98
N ALA A 446 43.17 -8.18 5.40
CA ALA A 446 44.28 -7.66 6.22
C ALA A 446 45.04 -6.43 5.67
N ALA A 447 44.99 -6.17 4.36
CA ALA A 447 45.73 -5.10 3.69
C ALA A 447 44.85 -3.92 3.25
N ILE A 448 43.54 -3.95 3.52
CA ILE A 448 42.55 -2.96 3.08
C ILE A 448 41.71 -2.57 4.31
N ASN A 449 41.58 -1.27 4.58
CA ASN A 449 40.77 -0.73 5.67
C ASN A 449 41.04 -1.37 7.03
N ASP A 450 42.30 -1.69 7.33
CA ASP A 450 42.72 -2.30 8.59
C ASP A 450 42.00 -3.62 8.95
N GLY A 451 41.50 -4.33 7.94
CA GLY A 451 40.74 -5.57 8.11
C GLY A 451 39.24 -5.38 8.31
N ASN A 452 38.73 -4.14 8.35
CA ASN A 452 37.31 -3.84 8.50
C ASN A 452 36.52 -4.31 7.27
N ALA A 453 35.35 -4.88 7.52
CA ALA A 453 34.42 -5.23 6.47
C ALA A 453 33.67 -4.01 5.91
N GLY A 454 33.18 -4.14 4.69
CA GLY A 454 32.32 -3.15 4.06
C GLY A 454 30.87 -3.30 4.48
N ASP A 455 30.12 -2.20 4.41
CA ASP A 455 28.70 -2.16 4.70
C ASP A 455 27.88 -2.85 3.60
N GLY A 456 26.70 -3.33 3.96
CA GLY A 456 25.70 -3.82 3.03
C GLY A 456 25.09 -2.70 2.19
N GLY A 457 24.76 -3.00 0.95
CA GLY A 457 24.12 -2.05 0.04
C GLY A 457 22.68 -1.79 0.43
N ASN A 458 22.20 -0.58 0.20
CA ASN A 458 20.80 -0.22 0.45
C ASN A 458 19.89 -0.90 -0.57
N GLY A 459 18.66 -1.23 -0.16
CA GLY A 459 17.60 -1.61 -1.10
C GLY A 459 17.11 -0.40 -1.89
N GLY A 460 16.76 -0.61 -3.16
CA GLY A 460 16.17 0.42 -4.00
C GLY A 460 14.71 0.72 -3.64
N ALA A 461 14.23 1.93 -3.89
CA ALA A 461 12.83 2.27 -3.68
C ALA A 461 11.92 1.57 -4.71
N GLY A 462 10.70 1.24 -4.35
CA GLY A 462 9.67 0.79 -5.29
C GLY A 462 9.13 1.96 -6.12
N GLY A 463 8.78 1.69 -7.38
CA GLY A 463 8.16 2.67 -8.27
C GLY A 463 6.70 2.93 -7.89
N ASN A 464 6.19 4.11 -8.22
CA ASN A 464 4.79 4.43 -7.94
C ASN A 464 3.85 3.71 -8.90
N GLY A 465 2.65 3.39 -8.44
CA GLY A 465 1.56 2.96 -9.30
C GLY A 465 1.12 4.07 -10.25
N GLY A 466 0.77 3.72 -11.48
CA GLY A 466 0.22 4.64 -12.45
C GLY A 466 -1.21 5.06 -12.08
N ASN A 467 -1.60 6.27 -12.47
CA ASN A 467 -2.98 6.74 -12.29
C ASN A 467 -3.92 6.16 -13.36
N SER A 468 -5.22 6.18 -13.12
CA SER A 468 -6.24 6.09 -14.18
C SER A 468 -6.77 7.49 -14.51
N LEU A 469 -7.28 7.69 -15.73
CA LEU A 469 -7.85 8.98 -16.20
C LEU A 469 -9.39 9.00 -16.15
N GLY A 470 -10.02 7.95 -15.61
CA GLY A 470 -11.47 7.82 -15.49
C GLY A 470 -11.83 6.62 -14.61
N ASP A 471 -12.82 5.81 -14.99
CA ASP A 471 -13.39 4.78 -14.08
C ASP A 471 -12.54 3.52 -13.85
N GLY A 472 -11.31 3.49 -14.39
CA GLY A 472 -10.32 2.45 -14.09
C GLY A 472 -9.69 2.63 -12.71
N ASN A 473 -9.05 1.59 -12.17
CA ASN A 473 -8.37 1.68 -10.88
C ASN A 473 -6.95 2.26 -11.02
N GLY A 474 -6.47 2.93 -9.98
CA GLY A 474 -5.05 3.25 -9.84
C GLY A 474 -4.20 1.99 -9.68
N GLY A 475 -2.98 2.01 -10.25
CA GLY A 475 -2.03 0.91 -10.14
C GLY A 475 -1.44 0.79 -8.74
N ALA A 476 -1.03 -0.41 -8.33
CA ALA A 476 -0.33 -0.59 -7.05
C ALA A 476 1.10 0.00 -7.11
N GLY A 477 1.58 0.54 -5.99
CA GLY A 477 2.98 0.89 -5.82
C GLY A 477 3.86 -0.37 -5.70
N GLY A 478 5.08 -0.29 -6.19
CA GLY A 478 6.08 -1.35 -6.09
C GLY A 478 6.63 -1.48 -4.67
N ALA A 479 7.01 -2.68 -4.25
CA ALA A 479 7.70 -2.87 -2.98
C ALA A 479 9.12 -2.29 -3.04
N GLY A 480 9.63 -1.79 -1.91
CA GLY A 480 11.05 -1.46 -1.75
C GLY A 480 11.91 -2.73 -1.69
N GLY A 481 13.13 -2.64 -2.20
CA GLY A 481 14.09 -3.74 -2.15
C GLY A 481 14.64 -3.96 -0.75
N THR A 482 15.04 -5.19 -0.43
CA THR A 482 15.73 -5.48 0.83
C THR A 482 17.16 -4.96 0.77
N ALA A 483 17.70 -4.52 1.90
CA ALA A 483 19.13 -4.21 1.97
C ALA A 483 20.01 -5.46 2.01
N GLY A 484 21.27 -5.29 1.66
CA GLY A 484 22.31 -6.29 1.83
C GLY A 484 22.84 -6.33 3.26
N ASP A 485 23.33 -7.48 3.69
CA ASP A 485 23.98 -7.64 4.98
C ASP A 485 25.38 -7.00 4.98
N GLY A 486 25.84 -6.54 6.14
CA GLY A 486 27.23 -6.11 6.32
C GLY A 486 28.22 -7.26 6.17
N GLY A 487 29.42 -6.96 5.65
CA GLY A 487 30.47 -7.97 5.51
C GLY A 487 31.01 -8.43 6.87
N ARG A 488 31.59 -9.64 6.92
CA ARG A 488 32.28 -10.13 8.12
C ARG A 488 33.71 -9.61 8.19
N GLY A 489 34.18 -9.20 9.36
CA GLY A 489 35.58 -8.84 9.62
C GLY A 489 36.56 -9.98 9.27
N LEU A 490 37.84 -9.65 9.16
CA LEU A 490 38.89 -10.59 8.73
C LEU A 490 38.99 -11.86 9.60
N ASP A 491 38.93 -13.05 8.97
CA ASP A 491 39.30 -14.33 9.59
C ASP A 491 40.82 -14.57 9.51
N GLN A 492 41.49 -14.54 10.66
CA GLN A 492 42.93 -14.74 10.82
C GLN A 492 43.31 -16.16 11.25
N SER A 493 42.36 -17.11 11.31
CA SER A 493 42.63 -18.52 11.67
C SER A 493 43.69 -19.19 10.79
N GLN A 494 43.94 -18.64 9.60
CA GLN A 494 44.90 -19.13 8.60
C GLN A 494 46.14 -18.23 8.42
N LEU A 495 46.28 -17.13 9.18
CA LEU A 495 47.37 -16.15 9.03
C LEU A 495 48.46 -16.33 10.11
N PRO A 496 49.72 -15.94 9.84
CA PRO A 496 50.80 -16.01 10.82
C PRO A 496 50.56 -15.04 12.00
N PRO A 497 50.98 -15.37 13.23
CA PRO A 497 50.72 -14.60 14.47
C PRO A 497 51.17 -13.12 14.48
N SER A 498 51.92 -12.69 13.46
CA SER A 498 52.43 -11.31 13.31
C SER A 498 51.53 -10.40 12.47
N ALA A 499 50.37 -10.86 11.99
CA ALA A 499 49.41 -10.07 11.22
C ALA A 499 48.46 -9.28 12.15
N THR A 500 49.01 -8.30 12.86
CA THR A 500 48.30 -7.54 13.91
C THR A 500 47.47 -6.39 13.35
N LEU A 501 46.20 -6.62 12.95
CA LEU A 501 45.04 -5.71 13.11
C LEU A 501 43.72 -6.51 12.93
N PRO A 502 42.81 -6.60 13.92
CA PRO A 502 41.47 -7.17 13.75
C PRO A 502 40.51 -6.13 13.17
N GLY A 503 39.65 -6.55 12.24
CA GLY A 503 38.64 -5.66 11.68
C GLY A 503 37.23 -5.89 12.20
N SER A 504 36.46 -4.80 12.25
CA SER A 504 35.04 -4.83 12.60
C SER A 504 34.18 -5.43 11.48
N GLY A 505 33.02 -5.95 11.86
CA GLY A 505 31.95 -6.25 10.90
C GLY A 505 31.41 -4.96 10.27
N GLY A 506 30.92 -5.06 9.04
CA GLY A 506 30.25 -3.95 8.36
C GLY A 506 28.81 -3.81 8.83
N ASN A 507 28.22 -2.64 8.68
CA ASN A 507 26.81 -2.43 9.03
C ASN A 507 25.89 -3.00 7.93
N GLY A 508 24.67 -3.39 8.31
CA GLY A 508 23.64 -3.73 7.34
C GLY A 508 23.14 -2.51 6.58
N GLY A 509 22.75 -2.69 5.32
CA GLY A 509 22.17 -1.61 4.51
C GLY A 509 20.77 -1.22 4.98
N ALA A 510 20.28 -0.05 4.55
CA ALA A 510 18.88 0.34 4.78
C ALA A 510 17.94 -0.28 3.74
N GLY A 511 16.76 -0.72 4.18
CA GLY A 511 15.70 -1.20 3.29
C GLY A 511 15.12 -0.10 2.42
N GLY A 512 14.72 -0.42 1.19
CA GLY A 512 14.13 0.53 0.25
C GLY A 512 12.72 0.95 0.64
N ALA A 513 12.32 2.18 0.31
CA ALA A 513 10.94 2.61 0.52
C ALA A 513 9.97 1.94 -0.47
N GLY A 514 8.74 1.67 -0.06
CA GLY A 514 7.67 1.25 -0.97
C GLY A 514 7.14 2.41 -1.79
N GLY A 515 6.76 2.16 -3.05
CA GLY A 515 6.16 3.14 -3.94
C GLY A 515 4.72 3.48 -3.56
N ALA A 516 4.27 4.69 -3.87
CA ALA A 516 2.87 5.06 -3.64
C ALA A 516 1.92 4.34 -4.61
N GLY A 517 0.70 4.07 -4.16
CA GLY A 517 -0.38 3.63 -5.04
C GLY A 517 -0.84 4.76 -5.98
N GLY A 518 -1.13 4.41 -7.22
CA GLY A 518 -1.71 5.32 -8.20
C GLY A 518 -3.11 5.76 -7.80
N SER A 519 -3.48 6.99 -8.11
CA SER A 519 -4.83 7.49 -7.86
C SER A 519 -5.75 7.18 -9.03
N SER A 520 -7.01 7.00 -8.71
CA SER A 520 -8.06 7.17 -9.70
C SER A 520 -8.28 8.67 -9.92
N VAL A 521 -8.47 9.15 -11.16
CA VAL A 521 -8.71 10.58 -11.43
C VAL A 521 -10.02 10.81 -12.19
N SER A 522 -10.92 11.56 -11.55
CA SER A 522 -12.24 11.94 -12.07
C SER A 522 -12.13 12.88 -13.28
N ALA A 523 -12.07 12.29 -14.47
CA ALA A 523 -12.13 13.03 -15.72
C ALA A 523 -12.96 12.35 -16.82
N HIS A 524 -14.14 11.80 -16.48
CA HIS A 524 -15.30 11.47 -17.35
C HIS A 524 -15.60 9.95 -17.49
N GLY A 525 -16.71 9.44 -16.94
CA GLY A 525 -17.17 8.07 -17.23
C GLY A 525 -18.14 7.53 -16.18
N ALA A 526 -18.88 6.45 -16.44
CA ALA A 526 -20.01 5.98 -15.62
C ALA A 526 -19.63 4.96 -14.51
N GLY A 527 -18.42 5.02 -13.94
CA GLY A 527 -17.93 4.06 -12.95
C GLY A 527 -17.10 4.66 -11.81
N THR A 528 -16.67 3.81 -10.88
CA THR A 528 -16.05 4.18 -9.59
C THR A 528 -14.65 3.55 -9.47
N GLY A 529 -13.62 4.27 -9.89
CA GLY A 529 -12.25 3.74 -9.82
C GLY A 529 -11.68 3.83 -8.40
N ASN A 530 -11.03 2.75 -7.94
CA ASN A 530 -10.38 2.72 -6.64
C ASN A 530 -8.92 3.19 -6.73
N GLY A 531 -8.42 3.77 -5.65
CA GLY A 531 -6.99 4.04 -5.51
C GLY A 531 -6.18 2.76 -5.37
N GLY A 532 -4.98 2.74 -5.95
CA GLY A 532 -4.05 1.61 -5.83
C GLY A 532 -3.46 1.51 -4.43
N ALA A 533 -3.09 0.30 -3.99
CA ALA A 533 -2.39 0.13 -2.72
C ALA A 533 -0.94 0.66 -2.81
N GLY A 534 -0.42 1.19 -1.70
CA GLY A 534 1.00 1.50 -1.55
C GLY A 534 1.84 0.23 -1.41
N GLY A 535 3.09 0.28 -1.88
CA GLY A 535 4.04 -0.82 -1.78
C GLY A 535 4.62 -0.94 -0.37
N ALA A 536 5.01 -2.15 0.03
CA ALA A 536 5.70 -2.36 1.31
C ALA A 536 7.14 -1.79 1.26
N GLY A 537 7.63 -1.32 2.40
CA GLY A 537 9.05 -1.02 2.59
C GLY A 537 9.88 -2.32 2.67
N GLY A 538 11.12 -2.27 2.18
CA GLY A 538 12.05 -3.39 2.24
C GLY A 538 12.66 -3.55 3.64
N ALA A 539 13.09 -4.76 3.99
CA ALA A 539 13.78 -4.99 5.25
C ALA A 539 15.19 -4.37 5.26
N GLY A 540 15.64 -3.94 6.44
CA GLY A 540 17.03 -3.57 6.68
C GLY A 540 17.94 -4.79 6.64
N GLY A 541 19.19 -4.60 6.22
CA GLY A 541 20.20 -5.65 6.18
C GLY A 541 20.75 -5.97 7.56
N ASN A 542 21.26 -7.18 7.77
CA ASN A 542 21.84 -7.53 9.06
C ASN A 542 23.26 -6.99 9.20
N GLY A 543 23.69 -6.75 10.44
CA GLY A 543 25.07 -6.41 10.75
C GLY A 543 26.03 -7.57 10.52
N GLY A 544 27.24 -7.27 10.05
CA GLY A 544 28.29 -8.24 9.80
C GLY A 544 29.03 -8.66 11.07
N GLY A 545 29.57 -9.88 11.07
CA GLY A 545 30.32 -10.38 12.23
C GLY A 545 31.70 -9.76 12.39
N ASN A 546 32.23 -9.79 13.61
CA ASN A 546 33.62 -9.41 13.90
C ASN A 546 34.62 -10.42 13.31
N GLY A 547 35.87 -9.99 13.08
CA GLY A 547 36.94 -10.87 12.61
C GLY A 547 37.40 -11.91 13.65
N ILE A 548 37.84 -13.09 13.19
CA ILE A 548 38.41 -14.16 14.03
C ILE A 548 39.92 -13.90 14.20
N ALA A 549 40.42 -13.67 15.42
CA ALA A 549 41.85 -13.47 15.67
C ALA A 549 42.57 -14.73 16.16
N THR A 550 43.84 -14.93 15.75
CA THR A 550 44.76 -15.92 16.35
C THR A 550 45.61 -15.28 17.46
N LEU A 551 45.83 -16.05 18.52
CA LEU A 551 46.43 -15.64 19.79
C LEU A 551 47.81 -14.96 19.64
N ASP A 552 47.91 -13.64 19.84
CA ASP A 552 49.16 -12.96 20.18
C ASP A 552 49.21 -12.68 21.69
N VAL A 553 50.03 -13.46 22.40
CA VAL A 553 50.19 -13.44 23.87
C VAL A 553 51.01 -12.21 24.33
N ALA A 554 51.68 -11.49 23.43
CA ALA A 554 52.72 -10.54 23.83
C ALA A 554 52.26 -9.09 24.03
N ASN A 555 51.20 -8.63 23.34
CA ASN A 555 50.87 -7.20 23.25
C ASN A 555 49.49 -6.79 23.80
N ASN A 556 48.69 -7.75 24.26
CA ASN A 556 47.56 -7.53 25.16
C ASN A 556 46.53 -6.45 24.76
N VAL A 557 46.27 -6.23 23.46
CA VAL A 557 45.16 -5.40 22.97
C VAL A 557 44.74 -5.85 21.57
N GLN A 558 43.48 -6.26 21.37
CA GLN A 558 42.85 -6.43 20.05
C GLN A 558 41.36 -5.99 20.10
N TYR A 559 40.93 -5.19 19.10
CA TYR A 559 39.61 -4.55 19.00
C TYR A 559 38.86 -4.98 17.73
N GLY A 560 37.54 -5.17 17.82
CA GLY A 560 36.63 -5.32 16.67
C GLY A 560 35.21 -5.66 17.13
N SER A 561 34.24 -4.81 16.80
CA SER A 561 32.81 -5.00 17.09
C SER A 561 32.08 -5.73 15.94
N GLY A 562 30.93 -6.31 16.25
CA GLY A 562 29.95 -6.67 15.23
C GLY A 562 29.34 -5.40 14.62
N GLY A 563 28.82 -5.50 13.39
CA GLY A 563 28.11 -4.40 12.74
C GLY A 563 26.68 -4.24 13.25
N ASP A 564 26.15 -3.04 13.09
CA ASP A 564 24.77 -2.70 13.41
C ASP A 564 23.82 -3.24 12.33
N GLY A 565 22.58 -3.52 12.73
CA GLY A 565 21.50 -3.80 11.81
C GLY A 565 21.04 -2.54 11.08
N GLY A 566 20.73 -2.65 9.79
CA GLY A 566 20.24 -1.54 8.99
C GLY A 566 18.76 -1.23 9.25
N ALA A 567 18.34 0.01 9.03
CA ALA A 567 16.93 0.39 9.22
C ALA A 567 16.01 -0.26 8.17
N GLY A 568 14.78 -0.57 8.58
CA GLY A 568 13.70 -0.99 7.68
C GLY A 568 13.17 0.17 6.84
N GLY A 569 12.74 -0.15 5.63
CA GLY A 569 12.19 0.82 4.66
C GLY A 569 10.79 1.27 5.02
N VAL A 570 10.43 2.50 4.62
CA VAL A 570 9.08 3.06 4.83
C VAL A 570 8.09 2.45 3.83
N GLY A 571 6.87 2.13 4.28
CA GLY A 571 5.77 1.72 3.42
C GLY A 571 5.19 2.88 2.59
N GLY A 572 4.81 2.62 1.36
CA GLY A 572 4.23 3.59 0.45
C GLY A 572 2.78 3.96 0.80
N ASN A 573 2.37 5.17 0.50
CA ASN A 573 0.98 5.60 0.73
C ASN A 573 0.02 4.95 -0.29
N GLY A 574 -1.22 4.69 0.13
CA GLY A 574 -2.30 4.29 -0.78
C GLY A 574 -2.77 5.45 -1.65
N GLY A 575 -3.20 5.14 -2.87
CA GLY A 575 -3.74 6.10 -3.83
C GLY A 575 -5.16 6.54 -3.49
N LEU A 576 -5.59 7.68 -4.05
CA LEU A 576 -6.93 8.22 -3.82
C LEU A 576 -7.98 7.48 -4.66
N GLY A 577 -9.16 7.27 -4.09
CA GLY A 577 -10.34 6.80 -4.81
C GLY A 577 -11.06 7.93 -5.53
N ASP A 578 -11.76 7.61 -6.63
CA ASP A 578 -12.42 8.61 -7.46
C ASP A 578 -13.75 9.13 -6.93
N ASP A 579 -14.06 10.39 -7.23
CA ASP A 579 -15.42 10.91 -7.08
C ASP A 579 -16.37 10.18 -8.05
N GLY A 580 -17.53 9.74 -7.56
CA GLY A 580 -18.57 9.09 -8.36
C GLY A 580 -19.04 10.00 -9.49
N ALA A 581 -19.33 9.46 -10.67
CA ALA A 581 -19.66 10.29 -11.82
C ALA A 581 -21.15 10.63 -11.98
N SER A 582 -21.44 11.75 -12.65
CA SER A 582 -22.81 12.14 -13.02
C SER A 582 -23.36 11.24 -14.12
N GLY A 583 -24.49 10.55 -13.88
CA GLY A 583 -25.17 9.68 -14.85
C GLY A 583 -26.69 9.66 -14.68
N GLY A 584 -27.42 9.43 -15.78
CA GLY A 584 -28.88 9.33 -15.77
C GLY A 584 -29.39 7.96 -15.29
N GLY A 585 -29.53 7.77 -13.98
CA GLY A 585 -29.95 6.52 -13.31
C GLY A 585 -29.59 6.57 -11.83
N THR A 586 -29.90 5.57 -10.98
CA THR A 586 -29.44 5.56 -9.56
C THR A 586 -27.94 5.86 -9.49
N GLY A 587 -27.53 6.90 -8.77
CA GLY A 587 -26.14 7.38 -8.80
C GLY A 587 -25.12 6.34 -8.32
N PHE A 588 -23.85 6.60 -8.60
CA PHE A 588 -22.74 5.70 -8.32
C PHE A 588 -22.04 6.10 -7.01
N ASP A 589 -21.59 5.11 -6.25
CA ASP A 589 -20.80 5.33 -5.02
C ASP A 589 -19.44 5.99 -5.34
N GLY A 590 -18.82 6.64 -4.36
CA GLY A 590 -17.43 7.08 -4.50
C GLY A 590 -16.47 5.89 -4.50
N GLY A 591 -15.37 5.99 -5.25
CA GLY A 591 -14.29 5.01 -5.24
C GLY A 591 -13.58 4.93 -3.89
N HIS A 592 -13.12 3.74 -3.52
CA HIS A 592 -12.38 3.52 -2.28
C HIS A 592 -10.93 3.99 -2.40
N GLY A 593 -10.39 4.54 -1.31
CA GLY A 593 -8.96 4.82 -1.20
C GLY A 593 -8.13 3.54 -1.05
N GLY A 594 -6.92 3.54 -1.60
CA GLY A 594 -5.99 2.42 -1.49
C GLY A 594 -5.42 2.27 -0.08
N ALA A 595 -5.08 1.04 0.33
CA ALA A 595 -4.38 0.82 1.60
C ALA A 595 -2.92 1.32 1.52
N GLY A 596 -2.38 1.80 2.64
CA GLY A 596 -0.96 2.06 2.80
C GLY A 596 -0.15 0.77 2.91
N GLY A 597 1.08 0.77 2.41
CA GLY A 597 2.01 -0.34 2.51
C GLY A 597 2.60 -0.46 3.91
N SER A 598 3.01 -1.68 4.30
CA SER A 598 3.68 -1.89 5.58
C SER A 598 5.11 -1.35 5.58
N GLY A 599 5.60 -0.92 6.75
CA GLY A 599 7.02 -0.68 6.95
C GLY A 599 7.83 -2.00 6.93
N GLY A 600 9.10 -1.93 6.54
CA GLY A 600 10.02 -3.06 6.59
C GLY A 600 10.59 -3.26 7.99
N ALA A 601 10.92 -4.49 8.36
CA ALA A 601 11.59 -4.76 9.63
C ALA A 601 13.00 -4.17 9.65
N GLY A 602 13.47 -3.77 10.83
CA GLY A 602 14.87 -3.47 11.07
C GLY A 602 15.74 -4.71 10.94
N GLY A 603 16.94 -4.53 10.40
CA GLY A 603 17.95 -5.58 10.34
C GLY A 603 18.43 -5.95 11.74
N SER A 604 18.74 -7.22 11.96
CA SER A 604 19.37 -7.62 13.22
C SER A 604 20.85 -7.27 13.18
N SER A 605 21.45 -6.95 14.32
CA SER A 605 22.90 -6.97 14.38
C SER A 605 23.44 -8.41 14.38
N TYR A 606 24.76 -8.54 14.37
CA TYR A 606 25.40 -9.84 14.44
C TYR A 606 25.27 -10.52 15.82
N GLN A 607 24.86 -11.80 15.85
CA GLN A 607 24.71 -12.59 17.08
C GLN A 607 25.84 -13.60 17.38
N GLY A 608 26.91 -13.65 16.58
CA GLY A 608 28.02 -14.60 16.82
C GLY A 608 27.69 -16.05 16.45
N ASN A 609 28.61 -16.78 15.80
CA ASN A 609 28.50 -18.22 15.64
C ASN A 609 29.38 -18.96 16.65
N ALA A 610 28.73 -19.51 17.68
CA ALA A 610 29.39 -20.25 18.74
C ALA A 610 30.22 -21.46 18.23
N ALA A 611 29.75 -22.10 17.16
CA ALA A 611 30.41 -23.29 16.60
C ALA A 611 31.70 -22.96 15.84
N LEU A 612 31.88 -21.71 15.40
CA LEU A 612 33.07 -21.26 14.67
C LEU A 612 34.12 -20.61 15.58
N GLY A 613 33.86 -20.52 16.88
CA GLY A 613 34.74 -19.82 17.82
C GLY A 613 34.74 -18.30 17.61
N GLU A 614 33.72 -17.76 16.94
CA GLU A 614 33.44 -16.33 16.75
C GLU A 614 32.88 -15.68 18.03
N HIS A 615 33.10 -16.31 19.18
CA HIS A 615 33.07 -15.62 20.46
C HIS A 615 34.36 -14.83 20.53
N GLY A 616 34.29 -13.51 20.70
CA GLY A 616 35.46 -12.64 20.84
C GLY A 616 36.36 -13.14 21.97
N ARG A 617 37.32 -14.03 21.66
CA ARG A 617 38.07 -14.78 22.67
C ARG A 617 39.08 -13.90 23.41
N PHE A 618 39.33 -12.66 22.94
CA PHE A 618 40.30 -11.71 23.51
C PHE A 618 40.00 -10.20 23.24
N GLY A 619 38.75 -9.78 23.03
CA GLY A 619 38.44 -8.40 22.64
C GLY A 619 37.96 -7.49 23.78
N THR A 620 38.59 -6.34 23.96
CA THR A 620 38.02 -5.18 24.69
C THR A 620 36.91 -4.51 23.85
N ASN A 621 35.81 -4.10 24.52
CA ASN A 621 34.63 -3.35 24.05
C ASN A 621 34.02 -3.82 22.71
N GLY A 622 33.62 -5.09 22.62
CA GLY A 622 32.66 -5.52 21.60
C GLY A 622 31.25 -5.25 22.10
N ASP A 623 30.80 -4.00 22.01
CA ASP A 623 29.36 -3.72 22.18
C ASP A 623 28.61 -4.52 21.12
N GLY A 624 27.54 -5.19 21.52
CA GLY A 624 26.64 -5.77 20.53
C GLY A 624 26.15 -4.65 19.62
N GLY A 625 26.24 -4.84 18.30
CA GLY A 625 25.68 -3.86 17.38
C GLY A 625 24.19 -3.64 17.69
N ALA A 626 23.73 -2.41 17.52
CA ALA A 626 22.32 -2.07 17.70
C ALA A 626 21.47 -2.79 16.65
N GLY A 627 20.25 -3.16 17.03
CA GLY A 627 19.24 -3.55 16.05
C GLY A 627 18.80 -2.36 15.21
N GLY A 628 18.54 -2.57 13.93
CA GLY A 628 18.00 -1.52 13.07
C GLY A 628 16.59 -1.12 13.49
N GLY A 629 16.21 0.15 13.33
CA GLY A 629 14.83 0.57 13.56
C GLY A 629 13.87 -0.03 12.51
N GLY A 630 12.64 -0.33 12.92
CA GLY A 630 11.56 -0.71 12.01
C GLY A 630 11.09 0.47 11.15
N GLY A 631 10.73 0.18 9.91
CA GLY A 631 10.21 1.16 8.96
C GLY A 631 8.80 1.62 9.31
N THR A 632 8.44 2.84 8.96
CA THR A 632 7.09 3.34 9.20
C THR A 632 6.08 2.77 8.18
N GLY A 633 4.83 2.61 8.60
CA GLY A 633 3.74 2.23 7.70
C GLY A 633 3.25 3.41 6.85
N GLY A 634 2.83 3.16 5.61
CA GLY A 634 2.26 4.16 4.72
C GLY A 634 0.83 4.55 5.08
N GLY A 635 0.42 5.77 4.79
CA GLY A 635 -0.97 6.22 5.00
C GLY A 635 -1.95 5.59 4.00
N GLY A 636 -3.19 5.36 4.42
CA GLY A 636 -4.27 4.98 3.51
C GLY A 636 -4.78 6.16 2.68
N GLY A 637 -5.18 5.91 1.44
CA GLY A 637 -5.77 6.92 0.55
C GLY A 637 -7.19 7.30 0.97
N SER A 638 -7.65 8.49 0.63
CA SER A 638 -9.04 8.91 0.89
C SER A 638 -10.01 8.28 -0.13
N GLY A 639 -11.23 8.00 0.31
CA GLY A 639 -12.34 7.66 -0.58
C GLY A 639 -12.91 8.90 -1.28
N GLY A 640 -13.48 8.71 -2.47
CA GLY A 640 -14.05 9.79 -3.28
C GLY A 640 -15.49 10.16 -2.91
N VAL A 641 -15.95 11.31 -3.40
CA VAL A 641 -17.27 11.93 -3.16
C VAL A 641 -18.35 11.31 -4.06
N GLY A 642 -19.56 11.05 -3.56
CA GLY A 642 -20.75 10.72 -4.37
C GLY A 642 -21.41 11.96 -4.99
N VAL A 643 -21.92 11.89 -6.22
CA VAL A 643 -22.33 13.10 -7.02
C VAL A 643 -23.85 13.30 -7.22
N ALA A 644 -24.21 14.59 -7.21
CA ALA A 644 -25.52 15.26 -7.14
C ALA A 644 -26.64 14.96 -8.16
N SER A 645 -26.43 14.14 -9.19
CA SER A 645 -27.47 14.00 -10.24
C SER A 645 -28.49 12.89 -9.94
N SER A 646 -28.18 11.96 -9.02
CA SER A 646 -29.06 10.82 -8.74
C SER A 646 -28.68 9.92 -7.54
N GLY A 647 -27.66 10.29 -6.74
CA GLY A 647 -27.41 9.72 -5.42
C GLY A 647 -26.46 8.52 -5.34
N GLY A 648 -25.40 8.64 -4.54
CA GLY A 648 -24.43 7.57 -4.21
C GLY A 648 -23.74 7.83 -2.86
N THR A 649 -23.32 6.75 -2.18
CA THR A 649 -22.58 6.86 -0.91
C THR A 649 -21.14 7.29 -1.15
N GLY A 650 -20.51 7.94 -0.18
CA GLY A 650 -19.09 8.27 -0.29
C GLY A 650 -18.21 7.02 -0.22
N GLY A 651 -17.08 7.02 -0.92
CA GLY A 651 -16.13 5.90 -0.90
C GLY A 651 -15.46 5.74 0.47
N THR A 652 -15.06 4.51 0.83
CA THR A 652 -14.33 4.32 2.09
C THR A 652 -12.88 4.76 1.97
N GLY A 653 -12.31 5.30 3.04
CA GLY A 653 -10.88 5.53 3.15
C GLY A 653 -10.11 4.20 3.25
N GLY A 654 -8.90 4.16 2.72
CA GLY A 654 -7.99 3.02 2.83
C GLY A 654 -7.40 2.88 4.22
N ASN A 655 -7.05 1.68 4.63
CA ASN A 655 -6.37 1.47 5.91
C ASN A 655 -4.92 1.96 5.86
N GLY A 656 -4.40 2.45 6.98
CA GLY A 656 -2.98 2.70 7.14
C GLY A 656 -2.18 1.40 7.23
N GLY A 657 -0.95 1.41 6.73
CA GLY A 657 -0.04 0.28 6.82
C GLY A 657 0.47 0.06 8.23
N ALA A 658 0.68 -1.20 8.61
CA ALA A 658 1.40 -1.53 9.83
C ALA A 658 2.86 -1.08 9.72
N ALA A 659 3.47 -0.75 10.85
CA ALA A 659 4.90 -0.49 10.85
C ALA A 659 5.72 -1.79 10.89
N GLY A 660 7.01 -1.68 10.62
CA GLY A 660 7.96 -2.78 10.81
C GLY A 660 8.42 -2.85 12.27
N ASP A 661 8.76 -4.05 12.72
CA ASP A 661 9.38 -4.26 14.02
C ASP A 661 10.84 -3.83 14.02
N GLY A 662 11.35 -3.51 15.20
CA GLY A 662 12.78 -3.29 15.41
C GLY A 662 13.59 -4.57 15.22
N GLY A 663 14.84 -4.40 14.77
CA GLY A 663 15.80 -5.48 14.61
C GLY A 663 16.36 -5.96 15.95
N SER A 664 16.73 -7.23 16.03
CA SER A 664 17.36 -7.77 17.24
C SER A 664 18.79 -7.25 17.39
N PRO A 665 19.25 -6.93 18.60
CA PRO A 665 20.61 -6.53 18.85
C PRO A 665 21.56 -7.71 19.06
N GLY A 666 22.82 -7.36 19.28
CA GLY A 666 23.92 -8.31 19.43
C GLY A 666 24.11 -8.56 20.92
N SER A 667 24.46 -9.80 21.28
CA SER A 667 24.84 -10.10 22.65
C SER A 667 26.20 -9.50 23.00
N GLY A 668 26.35 -8.96 24.21
CA GLY A 668 27.65 -8.55 24.74
C GLY A 668 28.42 -9.78 25.22
N SER A 669 29.70 -9.94 24.84
CA SER A 669 30.55 -11.05 25.29
C SER A 669 31.91 -10.55 25.77
N PHE A 670 32.37 -11.00 26.94
CA PHE A 670 33.73 -10.73 27.47
C PHE A 670 34.51 -12.02 27.68
N ALA A 671 35.85 -11.99 27.53
CA ALA A 671 36.67 -13.19 27.64
C ALA A 671 37.92 -13.18 28.55
N GLN A 672 38.69 -12.11 28.81
CA GLN A 672 39.90 -12.20 29.69
C GLN A 672 40.46 -10.85 30.24
N PRO A 673 41.20 -10.84 31.38
CA PRO A 673 41.26 -9.70 32.32
C PRO A 673 42.07 -8.48 31.83
N GLY A 674 41.48 -7.30 31.95
CA GLY A 674 42.23 -6.06 32.01
C GLY A 674 42.76 -5.84 33.43
N ILE A 675 44.08 -5.82 33.62
CA ILE A 675 44.74 -5.43 34.88
C ILE A 675 44.49 -3.94 35.23
N ASN A 676 43.93 -3.14 34.30
CA ASN A 676 43.84 -1.69 34.39
C ASN A 676 42.43 -1.12 34.10
N ARG A 677 41.45 -1.31 35.00
CA ARG A 677 40.22 -0.48 35.05
C ARG A 677 39.47 -0.35 33.69
N ALA A 678 39.56 -1.33 32.80
CA ALA A 678 39.03 -1.22 31.44
C ALA A 678 37.54 -1.63 31.38
N PRO A 679 36.74 -1.05 30.47
CA PRO A 679 35.29 -1.18 30.48
C PRO A 679 34.78 -2.61 30.22
N VAL A 680 33.57 -2.83 30.71
CA VAL A 680 32.74 -4.04 30.63
C VAL A 680 32.06 -4.10 29.25
N GLY A 681 31.91 -5.28 28.63
CA GLY A 681 31.17 -5.41 27.36
C GLY A 681 29.66 -5.17 27.57
N ILE A 682 29.04 -4.38 26.69
CA ILE A 682 27.60 -4.04 26.77
C ILE A 682 26.83 -4.79 25.67
N GLY A 683 25.69 -5.39 26.00
CA GLY A 683 24.75 -5.89 25.01
C GLY A 683 24.23 -4.76 24.12
N GLY A 684 23.95 -5.06 22.85
CA GLY A 684 23.42 -4.05 21.95
C GLY A 684 22.01 -3.61 22.34
N ALA A 685 21.67 -2.35 22.04
CA ALA A 685 20.32 -1.85 22.20
C ALA A 685 19.39 -2.43 21.12
N GLY A 686 18.22 -2.91 21.53
CA GLY A 686 17.20 -3.40 20.61
C GLY A 686 16.73 -2.30 19.65
N GLY A 687 16.45 -2.67 18.41
CA GLY A 687 15.89 -1.73 17.45
C GLY A 687 14.51 -1.25 17.90
N ASN A 688 14.22 0.04 17.70
CA ASN A 688 12.89 0.59 17.94
C ASN A 688 11.90 0.12 16.88
N GLY A 689 10.66 -0.13 17.27
CA GLY A 689 9.56 -0.40 16.34
C GLY A 689 9.17 0.86 15.55
N GLY A 690 8.75 0.67 14.30
CA GLY A 690 8.32 1.78 13.45
C GLY A 690 6.96 2.35 13.86
N ALA A 691 6.70 3.61 13.51
CA ALA A 691 5.35 4.20 13.64
C ALA A 691 4.44 3.74 12.49
N ALA A 692 3.17 3.46 12.79
CA ALA A 692 2.23 2.97 11.78
C ALA A 692 1.59 4.08 10.96
N GLY A 693 1.08 3.72 9.80
CA GLY A 693 0.39 4.63 8.89
C GLY A 693 -1.01 5.01 9.39
N ALA A 694 -1.44 6.24 9.11
CA ALA A 694 -2.80 6.68 9.38
C ALA A 694 -3.81 6.09 8.38
N GLY A 695 -5.04 5.85 8.82
CA GLY A 695 -6.15 5.52 7.94
C GLY A 695 -6.60 6.73 7.10
N GLY A 696 -7.03 6.47 5.88
CA GLY A 696 -7.55 7.48 4.96
C GLY A 696 -8.95 7.94 5.33
N THR A 697 -9.33 9.16 4.93
CA THR A 697 -10.66 9.70 5.19
C THR A 697 -11.71 9.06 4.28
N GLY A 698 -12.91 8.82 4.80
CA GLY A 698 -14.07 8.46 3.98
C GLY A 698 -14.53 9.63 3.12
N GLY A 699 -15.07 9.33 1.94
CA GLY A 699 -15.60 10.28 0.98
C GLY A 699 -16.98 10.81 1.36
N VAL A 700 -17.35 11.97 0.82
CA VAL A 700 -18.62 12.63 1.12
C VAL A 700 -19.77 11.96 0.36
N GLY A 701 -20.91 11.71 1.00
CA GLY A 701 -22.12 11.18 0.35
C GLY A 701 -22.98 12.29 -0.28
N ASP A 702 -23.76 11.95 -1.31
CA ASP A 702 -24.71 12.86 -1.93
C ASP A 702 -26.01 13.04 -1.10
N ALA A 703 -26.85 14.02 -1.43
CA ALA A 703 -28.13 14.27 -0.75
C ALA A 703 -28.98 13.00 -0.61
N GLY A 704 -29.30 12.62 0.64
CA GLY A 704 -30.02 11.38 0.96
C GLY A 704 -29.14 10.11 1.08
N PHE A 705 -27.83 10.22 0.88
CA PHE A 705 -26.86 9.12 0.97
C PHE A 705 -25.78 9.37 2.02
N ASN A 706 -25.39 8.29 2.70
CA ASN A 706 -24.42 8.36 3.77
C ASN A 706 -23.01 8.64 3.22
N GLY A 707 -22.19 9.31 4.03
CA GLY A 707 -20.76 9.42 3.75
C GLY A 707 -20.05 8.07 3.91
N GLY A 708 -18.90 7.92 3.27
CA GLY A 708 -18.07 6.72 3.36
C GLY A 708 -17.41 6.57 4.72
N SER A 709 -17.06 5.33 5.11
CA SER A 709 -16.32 5.12 6.35
C SER A 709 -14.86 5.56 6.23
N GLY A 710 -14.28 6.03 7.33
CA GLY A 710 -12.84 6.23 7.42
C GLY A 710 -12.09 4.89 7.47
N GLY A 711 -10.85 4.88 7.01
CA GLY A 711 -9.95 3.72 7.12
C GLY A 711 -9.41 3.56 8.54
N ASN A 712 -9.03 2.34 8.90
CA ASN A 712 -8.39 2.07 10.19
C ASN A 712 -6.93 2.55 10.17
N GLY A 713 -6.44 3.01 11.32
CA GLY A 713 -5.00 3.21 11.52
C GLY A 713 -4.23 1.89 11.60
N GLY A 714 -2.98 1.88 11.16
CA GLY A 714 -2.10 0.71 11.24
C GLY A 714 -1.62 0.43 12.66
N VAL A 715 -1.12 -0.77 12.93
CA VAL A 715 -0.54 -1.14 14.23
C VAL A 715 0.94 -0.75 14.27
N GLY A 716 1.38 -0.15 15.38
CA GLY A 716 2.78 0.20 15.62
C GLY A 716 3.69 -1.03 15.73
N GLY A 717 4.94 -0.91 15.30
CA GLY A 717 5.89 -2.03 15.33
C GLY A 717 6.36 -2.31 16.75
N ALA A 718 6.69 -3.55 17.07
CA ALA A 718 7.28 -3.89 18.36
C ALA A 718 8.74 -3.42 18.42
N GLY A 719 9.17 -2.96 19.60
CA GLY A 719 10.57 -2.78 19.92
C GLY A 719 11.25 -4.12 20.17
N ALA A 720 12.50 -4.27 19.73
CA ALA A 720 13.24 -5.50 19.96
C ALA A 720 13.81 -5.57 21.37
N HIS A 721 13.98 -6.77 21.90
CA HIS A 721 14.64 -6.98 23.19
C HIS A 721 16.11 -6.54 23.14
N GLY A 722 16.62 -5.99 24.23
CA GLY A 722 18.03 -5.68 24.41
C GLY A 722 18.90 -6.94 24.45
N GLY A 723 20.16 -6.80 24.05
CA GLY A 723 21.08 -7.93 23.98
C GLY A 723 21.50 -8.39 25.37
N ASP A 724 21.39 -9.69 25.66
CA ASP A 724 21.91 -10.25 26.90
C ASP A 724 23.45 -10.19 26.92
N ALA A 725 23.99 -10.03 28.13
CA ALA A 725 25.39 -10.22 28.40
C ALA A 725 25.69 -11.69 28.71
N THR A 726 26.67 -12.29 28.02
CA THR A 726 27.10 -13.68 28.28
C THR A 726 28.61 -13.75 28.56
N GLY A 727 29.02 -14.45 29.62
CA GLY A 727 30.43 -14.68 29.94
C GLY A 727 30.72 -14.99 31.40
N ASP A 728 31.66 -15.91 31.64
CA ASP A 728 31.93 -16.57 32.93
C ASP A 728 33.34 -16.23 33.47
N PHE A 729 33.70 -14.95 33.65
CA PHE A 729 35.11 -14.54 33.83
C PHE A 729 35.44 -13.67 35.06
N TYR A 730 36.75 -13.61 35.38
CA TYR A 730 37.38 -13.52 36.72
C TYR A 730 37.15 -12.28 37.62
N SER A 731 36.40 -11.22 37.22
CA SER A 731 36.26 -10.02 38.10
C SER A 731 35.04 -9.12 37.95
N GLN A 732 34.41 -8.97 36.77
CA GLN A 732 33.20 -8.14 36.56
C GLN A 732 32.35 -8.75 35.42
N GLY A 733 31.04 -8.83 35.61
CA GLY A 733 30.10 -9.35 34.60
C GLY A 733 29.74 -8.30 33.52
N SER A 734 29.46 -8.76 32.29
CA SER A 734 29.04 -7.92 31.15
C SER A 734 27.68 -7.26 31.38
N SER A 735 27.43 -6.05 30.88
CA SER A 735 26.12 -5.40 31.04
C SER A 735 25.17 -5.75 29.91
N GLY A 736 23.88 -5.97 30.20
CA GLY A 736 22.84 -6.15 29.18
C GLY A 736 22.54 -4.85 28.44
N GLY A 737 22.00 -4.96 27.22
CA GLY A 737 21.58 -3.82 26.40
C GLY A 737 20.14 -3.42 26.67
N ASP A 738 19.79 -2.17 26.36
CA ASP A 738 18.41 -1.68 26.51
C ASP A 738 17.47 -2.27 25.46
N GLY A 739 16.21 -2.48 25.83
CA GLY A 739 15.17 -2.84 24.88
C GLY A 739 14.73 -1.65 24.04
N GLY A 740 14.37 -1.91 22.78
CA GLY A 740 13.87 -0.89 21.87
C GLY A 740 12.45 -0.44 22.22
N ASP A 741 12.13 0.82 21.94
CA ASP A 741 10.78 1.34 22.13
C ASP A 741 9.79 0.76 21.11
N GLY A 742 8.56 0.55 21.56
CA GLY A 742 7.44 0.22 20.71
C GLY A 742 6.98 1.41 19.87
N GLY A 743 6.63 1.15 18.62
CA GLY A 743 6.20 2.16 17.68
C GLY A 743 4.78 2.66 17.93
N ALA A 744 4.50 3.91 17.61
CA ALA A 744 3.16 4.47 17.75
C ALA A 744 2.16 3.84 16.76
N GLY A 745 0.92 3.64 17.24
CA GLY A 745 -0.21 3.22 16.42
C GLY A 745 -0.69 4.34 15.48
N GLY A 746 -1.27 3.94 14.35
CA GLY A 746 -1.75 4.85 13.32
C GLY A 746 -3.05 5.53 13.72
N ASN A 747 -3.19 6.81 13.40
CA ASN A 747 -4.46 7.52 13.60
C ASN A 747 -5.56 6.91 12.74
N ALA A 748 -6.78 6.88 13.27
CA ALA A 748 -7.96 6.50 12.51
C ALA A 748 -8.31 7.56 11.45
N GLY A 749 -8.81 7.11 10.30
CA GLY A 749 -9.39 7.99 9.29
C GLY A 749 -10.78 8.50 9.70
N SER A 750 -11.09 9.77 9.40
CA SER A 750 -12.43 10.32 9.62
C SER A 750 -13.46 9.73 8.68
N GLY A 751 -14.69 9.53 9.17
CA GLY A 751 -15.82 9.23 8.31
C GLY A 751 -16.13 10.42 7.42
N GLY A 752 -16.60 10.15 6.20
CA GLY A 752 -17.01 11.18 5.27
C GLY A 752 -18.32 11.83 5.67
N ALA A 753 -18.51 13.10 5.30
CA ALA A 753 -19.78 13.79 5.55
C ALA A 753 -20.91 13.12 4.77
N GLY A 754 -22.10 12.99 5.38
CA GLY A 754 -23.30 12.58 4.66
C GLY A 754 -23.87 13.75 3.87
N GLY A 755 -24.59 13.47 2.79
CA GLY A 755 -25.31 14.53 2.09
C GLY A 755 -26.51 15.01 2.90
N SER A 756 -27.17 16.07 2.42
CA SER A 756 -28.33 16.65 3.11
C SER A 756 -29.41 15.58 3.37
N GLY A 757 -29.79 15.40 4.63
CA GLY A 757 -30.79 14.40 5.06
C GLY A 757 -30.25 12.99 5.32
N ALA A 758 -28.94 12.77 5.22
CA ALA A 758 -28.28 11.48 5.47
C ALA A 758 -27.28 11.53 6.64
N LEU A 759 -26.78 10.37 7.04
CA LEU A 759 -25.80 10.25 8.13
C LEU A 759 -24.38 10.42 7.59
N ALA A 760 -23.50 11.01 8.39
CA ALA A 760 -22.07 10.89 8.16
C ALA A 760 -21.63 9.42 8.24
N GLY A 761 -20.58 9.08 7.50
CA GLY A 761 -19.93 7.79 7.61
C GLY A 761 -19.30 7.60 8.99
N ALA A 762 -19.08 6.35 9.39
CA ALA A 762 -18.36 6.05 10.62
C ALA A 762 -16.86 6.34 10.44
N GLY A 763 -16.21 6.87 11.48
CA GLY A 763 -14.75 6.90 11.53
C GLY A 763 -14.15 5.49 11.60
N GLY A 764 -12.89 5.35 11.18
CA GLY A 764 -12.13 4.11 11.35
C GLY A 764 -11.71 3.89 12.80
N ASN A 765 -11.16 2.71 13.10
CA ASN A 765 -10.56 2.42 14.39
C ASN A 765 -9.12 2.92 14.44
N ALA A 766 -8.69 3.39 15.62
CA ALA A 766 -7.30 3.75 15.85
C ALA A 766 -6.42 2.49 15.91
N GLY A 767 -5.19 2.61 15.46
CA GLY A 767 -4.20 1.55 15.59
C GLY A 767 -3.68 1.42 17.01
N ALA A 768 -3.41 0.19 17.44
CA ALA A 768 -2.71 -0.06 18.70
C ALA A 768 -1.24 0.38 18.60
N GLY A 769 -0.67 0.81 19.72
CA GLY A 769 0.77 0.99 19.83
C GLY A 769 1.50 -0.34 19.93
N GLY A 770 2.75 -0.39 19.49
CA GLY A 770 3.60 -1.57 19.60
C GLY A 770 4.14 -1.74 21.03
N ASP A 771 4.39 -2.97 21.45
CA ASP A 771 5.02 -3.24 22.74
C ASP A 771 6.51 -2.83 22.72
N GLY A 772 7.00 -2.33 23.85
CA GLY A 772 8.42 -2.09 24.07
C GLY A 772 9.18 -3.39 24.34
N GLY A 773 10.42 -3.45 23.91
CA GLY A 773 11.29 -4.60 24.11
C GLY A 773 11.81 -4.67 25.54
N ASN A 774 11.87 -5.87 26.12
CA ASN A 774 12.57 -6.09 27.39
C ASN A 774 14.06 -5.71 27.31
N GLY A 775 14.62 -5.22 28.42
CA GLY A 775 16.06 -5.03 28.58
C GLY A 775 16.79 -6.36 28.74
N GLY A 776 18.04 -6.41 28.27
CA GLY A 776 18.89 -7.58 28.36
C GLY A 776 19.40 -7.82 29.79
N HIS A 777 19.61 -9.08 30.14
CA HIS A 777 20.16 -9.49 31.44
C HIS A 777 21.66 -9.19 31.52
N GLY A 778 22.11 -8.82 32.72
CA GLY A 778 23.52 -8.70 33.04
C GLY A 778 24.19 -10.07 33.21
N GLY A 779 25.47 -10.18 32.86
CA GLY A 779 26.21 -11.45 32.92
C GLY A 779 26.63 -11.87 34.33
N ASP A 780 26.66 -13.19 34.55
CA ASP A 780 27.15 -13.83 35.77
C ASP A 780 28.68 -13.70 35.94
N THR A 781 29.18 -13.95 37.15
CA THR A 781 30.62 -14.07 37.42
C THR A 781 30.93 -15.44 38.01
N THR A 782 32.16 -15.96 37.85
CA THR A 782 32.49 -17.36 38.23
C THR A 782 33.27 -17.52 39.54
N LEU A 783 33.70 -16.44 40.20
CA LEU A 783 34.42 -16.50 41.48
C LEU A 783 33.63 -15.80 42.60
N ALA A 784 33.22 -16.58 43.61
CA ALA A 784 32.73 -16.08 44.89
C ALA A 784 33.89 -15.61 45.78
N SER A 785 34.67 -14.61 45.34
CA SER A 785 35.69 -13.94 46.16
C SER A 785 35.56 -12.41 46.12
N THR A 786 36.34 -11.73 46.94
CA THR A 786 36.19 -10.32 47.32
C THR A 786 36.40 -9.35 46.14
N ASN A 787 35.45 -8.42 45.91
CA ASN A 787 35.42 -7.37 44.86
C ASN A 787 34.94 -7.76 43.45
N VAL A 788 33.97 -8.67 43.37
CA VAL A 788 33.34 -9.08 42.12
C VAL A 788 31.92 -8.52 42.02
N HIS A 789 31.54 -7.97 40.87
CA HIS A 789 30.20 -7.45 40.61
C HIS A 789 29.56 -8.17 39.42
N GLY A 790 28.33 -8.64 39.59
CA GLY A 790 27.50 -9.12 38.47
C GLY A 790 27.23 -7.99 37.48
N GLY A 791 27.04 -8.32 36.21
CA GLY A 791 26.78 -7.32 35.18
C GLY A 791 25.49 -6.55 35.41
N ALA A 792 25.42 -5.28 35.03
CA ALA A 792 24.18 -4.52 35.09
C ALA A 792 23.23 -4.97 33.97
N ALA A 793 21.93 -4.97 34.22
CA ALA A 793 20.96 -5.19 33.15
C ALA A 793 20.64 -3.90 32.38
N GLY A 794 20.10 -4.08 31.18
CA GLY A 794 19.52 -3.00 30.39
C GLY A 794 18.09 -2.69 30.80
N ASP A 795 17.66 -1.47 30.50
CA ASP A 795 16.30 -1.00 30.73
C ASP A 795 15.34 -1.55 29.67
N GLY A 796 14.07 -1.74 30.03
CA GLY A 796 13.02 -2.10 29.07
C GLY A 796 12.54 -0.88 28.29
N GLY A 797 12.29 -1.04 26.99
CA GLY A 797 11.78 -0.01 26.11
C GLY A 797 10.34 0.40 26.45
N ALA A 798 9.99 1.64 26.18
CA ALA A 798 8.63 2.13 26.37
C ALA A 798 7.67 1.49 25.37
N GLY A 799 6.42 1.25 25.79
CA GLY A 799 5.34 0.88 24.89
C GLY A 799 4.89 2.05 24.04
N GLY A 800 4.59 1.79 22.77
CA GLY A 800 4.09 2.79 21.84
C GLY A 800 2.70 3.29 22.22
N ALA A 801 2.45 4.59 22.03
CA ALA A 801 1.11 5.14 22.17
C ALA A 801 0.19 4.63 21.06
N ALA A 802 -1.09 4.41 21.38
CA ALA A 802 -2.12 4.14 20.39
C ALA A 802 -2.37 5.37 19.50
N GLY A 803 -2.87 5.13 18.30
CA GLY A 803 -3.34 6.19 17.42
C GLY A 803 -4.54 6.93 18.00
N SER A 804 -4.78 8.15 17.52
CA SER A 804 -5.97 8.91 17.90
C SER A 804 -7.24 8.40 17.20
N VAL A 805 -8.36 8.46 17.94
CA VAL A 805 -9.71 8.14 17.42
C VAL A 805 -10.16 9.26 16.48
N ALA A 806 -10.78 8.90 15.36
CA ALA A 806 -11.19 9.87 14.36
C ALA A 806 -12.32 10.80 14.84
N ALA A 807 -12.26 12.06 14.41
CA ALA A 807 -13.34 13.03 14.65
C ALA A 807 -14.46 12.86 13.60
N GLY A 808 -15.69 12.56 14.06
CA GLY A 808 -16.92 12.54 13.23
C GLY A 808 -17.43 11.13 12.88
N GLY A 809 -18.72 10.90 13.14
CA GLY A 809 -19.43 9.63 12.93
C GLY A 809 -19.44 8.73 14.18
N ALA A 810 -20.60 8.18 14.57
CA ALA A 810 -20.69 7.27 15.71
C ALA A 810 -20.00 5.92 15.37
N GLY A 811 -19.08 5.44 16.23
CA GLY A 811 -18.63 4.04 16.21
C GLY A 811 -17.12 3.75 16.11
N ALA A 812 -16.23 4.73 16.05
CA ALA A 812 -14.78 4.50 16.03
C ALA A 812 -14.26 4.01 17.40
N ALA A 813 -13.59 2.85 17.43
CA ALA A 813 -12.90 2.37 18.62
C ALA A 813 -11.50 2.98 18.71
N GLY A 814 -11.05 3.24 19.94
CA GLY A 814 -9.64 3.53 20.21
C GLY A 814 -8.79 2.28 20.19
N GLY A 815 -7.47 2.49 20.16
CA GLY A 815 -6.47 1.44 20.21
C GLY A 815 -5.89 1.30 21.62
N ASP A 816 -5.49 0.09 21.98
CA ASP A 816 -4.72 -0.13 23.20
C ASP A 816 -3.32 0.46 23.05
N GLY A 817 -2.81 1.04 24.14
CA GLY A 817 -1.39 1.40 24.21
C GLY A 817 -0.54 0.15 24.32
N GLY A 818 0.66 0.17 23.72
CA GLY A 818 1.60 -0.94 23.84
C GLY A 818 2.13 -1.07 25.27
N ASN A 819 2.44 -2.28 25.72
CA ASN A 819 3.04 -2.48 27.02
C ASN A 819 4.51 -2.04 27.00
N GLY A 820 5.01 -1.53 28.11
CA GLY A 820 6.45 -1.32 28.28
C GLY A 820 7.17 -2.66 28.45
N GLY A 821 8.40 -2.74 27.98
CA GLY A 821 9.26 -3.90 28.17
C GLY A 821 9.73 -4.02 29.62
N THR A 822 9.93 -5.24 30.10
CA THR A 822 10.49 -5.46 31.44
C THR A 822 11.97 -5.08 31.45
N GLY A 823 12.46 -4.50 32.55
CA GLY A 823 13.91 -4.35 32.74
C GLY A 823 14.57 -5.72 32.92
N GLY A 824 15.83 -5.84 32.53
CA GLY A 824 16.58 -7.08 32.75
C GLY A 824 16.98 -7.27 34.22
N ASP A 825 17.39 -8.49 34.57
CA ASP A 825 17.99 -8.81 35.87
C ASP A 825 19.51 -8.62 35.84
N GLY A 826 20.06 -7.96 36.85
CA GLY A 826 21.50 -7.88 37.05
C GLY A 826 22.10 -9.24 37.44
N GLY A 827 23.39 -9.45 37.15
CA GLY A 827 24.07 -10.72 37.44
C GLY A 827 24.06 -11.06 38.96
N PRO A 828 23.75 -12.30 39.37
CA PRO A 828 23.51 -12.69 40.77
C PRO A 828 24.77 -13.12 41.55
N VAL A 829 25.94 -13.19 40.91
CA VAL A 829 27.19 -13.67 41.56
C VAL A 829 28.13 -12.51 41.90
N GLY A 830 28.48 -12.39 43.19
CA GLY A 830 29.27 -11.28 43.74
C GLY A 830 28.37 -10.25 44.42
N SER A 831 28.63 -8.96 44.23
CA SER A 831 27.60 -7.93 44.42
C SER A 831 26.63 -8.01 43.25
N ASN A 832 25.31 -8.07 43.51
CA ASN A 832 24.32 -8.10 42.44
C ASN A 832 24.52 -6.93 41.49
N GLY A 833 24.44 -7.20 40.18
CA GLY A 833 24.36 -6.14 39.19
C GLY A 833 23.12 -5.27 39.39
N ALA A 834 23.17 -4.02 38.97
CA ALA A 834 21.99 -3.18 38.91
C ALA A 834 20.95 -3.81 37.97
N ASN A 835 19.69 -3.86 38.42
CA ASN A 835 18.59 -4.33 37.59
C ASN A 835 18.18 -3.23 36.60
N GLY A 836 17.59 -3.62 35.47
CA GLY A 836 16.97 -2.70 34.54
C GLY A 836 15.67 -2.13 35.09
N ALA A 837 15.39 -0.87 34.77
CA ALA A 837 14.08 -0.28 34.93
C ALA A 837 13.18 -0.88 33.84
N GLY A 838 11.90 -1.10 34.16
CA GLY A 838 10.93 -1.41 33.13
C GLY A 838 10.49 -0.16 32.38
N GLY A 839 10.08 -0.34 31.13
CA GLY A 839 9.60 0.74 30.28
C GLY A 839 8.20 1.20 30.67
N SER A 840 7.89 2.47 30.45
CA SER A 840 6.52 2.96 30.60
C SER A 840 5.58 2.28 29.60
N GLY A 841 4.34 2.00 30.01
CA GLY A 841 3.29 1.60 29.08
C GLY A 841 2.86 2.78 28.21
N GLY A 842 2.50 2.50 26.95
CA GLY A 842 2.01 3.50 26.02
C GLY A 842 0.59 3.93 26.36
N ALA A 843 0.24 5.18 26.04
CA ALA A 843 -1.11 5.68 26.24
C ALA A 843 -2.10 4.98 25.26
N GLY A 844 -3.23 4.51 25.78
CA GLY A 844 -4.37 4.05 25.00
C GLY A 844 -5.19 5.23 24.46
N SER A 845 -6.15 4.96 23.59
CA SER A 845 -7.04 6.01 23.06
C SER A 845 -8.52 5.69 23.23
N GLY A 846 -9.35 6.74 23.35
CA GLY A 846 -10.80 6.59 23.53
C GLY A 846 -11.18 5.91 24.84
N SER A 847 -11.69 4.67 24.77
CA SER A 847 -12.01 3.83 25.95
C SER A 847 -11.11 2.61 26.09
N ALA A 848 -10.09 2.51 25.24
CA ALA A 848 -9.09 1.45 25.28
C ALA A 848 -8.09 1.71 26.42
N SER A 849 -7.45 0.64 26.91
CA SER A 849 -6.55 0.75 28.06
C SER A 849 -5.19 1.31 27.66
N ASP A 850 -4.58 2.06 28.58
CA ASP A 850 -3.14 2.29 28.55
C ASP A 850 -2.41 0.94 28.66
N GLY A 851 -1.29 0.84 27.97
CA GLY A 851 -0.39 -0.28 28.13
C GLY A 851 0.14 -0.36 29.56
N ILE A 852 0.46 -1.57 29.99
CA ILE A 852 1.03 -1.78 31.31
C ILE A 852 2.51 -1.37 31.25
N ALA A 853 2.99 -0.66 32.28
CA ALA A 853 4.43 -0.46 32.43
C ALA A 853 5.12 -1.82 32.59
N GLY A 854 6.22 -2.01 31.87
CA GLY A 854 7.07 -3.19 32.10
C GLY A 854 7.66 -3.13 33.49
N GLY A 855 7.96 -4.27 34.10
CA GLY A 855 8.47 -4.29 35.46
C GLY A 855 9.32 -5.50 35.79
N PRO A 856 10.22 -5.34 36.78
CA PRO A 856 10.40 -6.30 37.86
C PRO A 856 9.75 -5.77 39.16
N ASP A 857 9.17 -6.65 39.99
CA ASP A 857 8.40 -6.28 41.21
C ASP A 857 9.17 -5.33 42.16
N GLY A 858 8.69 -4.09 42.35
CA GLY A 858 9.20 -3.10 43.32
C GLY A 858 9.03 -1.62 42.90
N PRO A 859 9.15 -0.64 43.81
CA PRO A 859 9.11 0.79 43.46
C PRO A 859 10.28 1.19 42.53
N VAL A 860 10.01 2.05 41.53
CA VAL A 860 11.04 2.52 40.57
C VAL A 860 12.00 3.52 41.22
N ASN A 861 11.45 4.49 41.97
CA ASN A 861 12.23 5.42 42.78
C ASN A 861 11.68 5.49 44.20
N ALA A 862 12.57 5.74 45.16
CA ALA A 862 12.20 6.01 46.55
C ALA A 862 13.00 7.19 47.10
N THR A 863 12.32 8.16 47.70
CA THR A 863 12.94 9.35 48.27
C THR A 863 12.96 9.29 49.79
N ILE A 864 14.12 9.56 50.39
CA ILE A 864 14.28 9.73 51.84
C ILE A 864 14.84 11.11 52.18
N PRO A 865 14.58 11.63 53.39
CA PRO A 865 15.20 12.88 53.83
C PRO A 865 16.71 12.73 54.02
N LEU A 866 17.47 13.69 53.49
CA LEU A 866 18.88 13.88 53.81
C LEU A 866 19.01 14.91 54.94
N TYR A 867 19.78 14.58 55.97
CA TYR A 867 20.11 15.53 57.03
C TYR A 867 21.58 15.90 56.98
N LEU A 868 21.89 17.13 57.38
CA LEU A 868 23.27 17.61 57.50
C LEU A 868 23.66 17.79 58.97
N GLN A 869 24.83 17.28 59.34
CA GLN A 869 25.44 17.45 60.66
C GLN A 869 26.82 18.11 60.56
N SER A 870 27.47 18.31 61.71
CA SER A 870 28.84 18.83 61.81
C SER A 870 29.06 20.17 61.09
N GLY A 871 28.12 21.11 61.22
CA GLY A 871 28.21 22.42 60.57
C GLY A 871 27.82 22.44 59.09
N GLY A 872 27.10 21.42 58.61
CA GLY A 872 26.55 21.37 57.26
C GLY A 872 27.35 20.50 56.27
N ILE A 873 28.39 19.79 56.72
CA ILE A 873 29.35 19.09 55.84
C ILE A 873 29.30 17.56 55.96
N SER A 874 28.49 17.02 56.87
CA SER A 874 28.33 15.58 57.05
C SER A 874 26.90 15.17 56.66
N PRO A 875 26.71 14.62 55.46
CA PRO A 875 25.42 14.12 55.01
C PRO A 875 25.10 12.80 55.71
N ILE A 876 23.93 12.74 56.37
CA ILE A 876 23.51 11.58 57.16
C ILE A 876 22.07 11.16 56.83
N VAL A 877 21.83 9.86 56.92
CA VAL A 877 20.53 9.20 56.79
C VAL A 877 20.26 8.32 58.00
N TYR A 878 19.02 7.89 58.20
CA TYR A 878 18.68 6.95 59.27
C TYR A 878 18.40 5.57 58.69
N ILE A 879 19.01 4.54 59.27
CA ILE A 879 18.82 3.15 58.88
C ILE A 879 18.37 2.29 60.06
N SER A 880 17.68 1.20 59.79
CA SER A 880 17.31 0.14 60.71
C SER A 880 17.97 -1.15 60.28
N ILE A 881 18.60 -1.86 61.22
CA ILE A 881 19.25 -3.15 60.97
C ILE A 881 18.36 -4.25 61.55
N ASN A 882 17.94 -5.21 60.72
CA ASN A 882 17.06 -6.32 61.09
C ASN A 882 15.78 -5.88 61.83
N GLY A 883 15.16 -4.78 61.39
CA GLY A 883 13.97 -4.20 62.04
C GLY A 883 14.21 -3.57 63.42
N GLY A 884 15.48 -3.33 63.79
CA GLY A 884 15.86 -2.64 65.03
C GLY A 884 15.59 -1.13 65.01
N PRO A 885 15.83 -0.42 66.13
CA PRO A 885 15.62 1.04 66.21
C PRO A 885 16.44 1.80 65.14
N PRO A 886 15.88 2.85 64.50
CA PRO A 886 16.62 3.65 63.52
C PRO A 886 17.81 4.37 64.12
N VAL A 887 18.93 4.38 63.40
CA VAL A 887 20.20 4.98 63.83
C VAL A 887 20.83 5.84 62.74
N PRO A 888 21.52 6.95 63.09
CA PRO A 888 22.12 7.85 62.11
C PRO A 888 23.44 7.30 61.57
N VAL A 889 23.54 7.23 60.25
CA VAL A 889 24.77 6.86 59.53
C VAL A 889 25.15 7.93 58.51
N GLN A 890 26.44 8.14 58.31
CA GLN A 890 26.94 9.03 57.26
C GLN A 890 26.82 8.35 55.90
N ILE A 891 26.23 9.02 54.91
CA ILE A 891 26.23 8.53 53.53
C ILE A 891 27.53 8.98 52.85
N ASP A 892 28.31 8.02 52.38
CA ASP A 892 29.70 8.21 52.00
C ASP A 892 29.97 7.61 50.62
N THR A 893 30.03 8.46 49.58
CA THR A 893 30.36 8.01 48.22
C THR A 893 31.82 7.57 48.10
N GLY A 894 32.73 8.05 48.94
CA GLY A 894 34.16 7.73 48.90
C GLY A 894 34.52 6.32 49.41
N SER A 895 33.59 5.62 50.07
CA SER A 895 33.78 4.26 50.58
C SER A 895 32.67 3.30 50.11
N THR A 896 32.81 2.01 50.41
CA THR A 896 31.85 0.96 49.98
C THR A 896 31.56 0.05 51.16
N GLY A 897 30.28 -0.25 51.40
CA GLY A 897 29.80 -1.14 52.45
C GLY A 897 29.36 -0.42 53.73
N LEU A 898 28.59 -1.12 54.55
CA LEU A 898 28.03 -0.59 55.80
C LEU A 898 28.84 -1.05 57.01
N THR A 899 29.42 -0.11 57.76
CA THR A 899 30.11 -0.36 59.03
C THR A 899 29.47 0.42 60.16
N ILE A 900 29.12 -0.26 61.25
CA ILE A 900 28.35 0.35 62.35
C ILE A 900 28.77 -0.14 63.74
N LEU A 901 28.61 0.73 64.74
CA LEU A 901 28.64 0.37 66.15
C LEU A 901 27.32 -0.29 66.54
N GLY A 902 27.36 -1.52 67.05
CA GLY A 902 26.12 -2.24 67.38
C GLY A 902 26.34 -3.56 68.11
N SER A 903 25.22 -4.24 68.40
CA SER A 903 25.22 -5.60 68.93
C SER A 903 25.02 -6.61 67.81
N SER A 904 25.75 -7.72 67.83
CA SER A 904 25.55 -8.83 66.89
C SER A 904 24.36 -9.74 67.24
N GLN A 905 23.64 -9.44 68.32
CA GLN A 905 22.53 -10.27 68.79
C GLN A 905 21.37 -10.24 67.79
N GLY A 906 20.95 -11.42 67.33
CA GLY A 906 19.79 -11.58 66.44
C GLY A 906 20.08 -11.35 64.95
N LEU A 907 21.33 -11.11 64.53
CA LEU A 907 21.70 -10.85 63.13
C LEU A 907 21.96 -12.13 62.30
N GLY A 908 21.91 -13.31 62.91
CA GLY A 908 22.25 -14.59 62.27
C GLY A 908 23.70 -15.04 62.51
N ASP A 909 24.16 -16.00 61.73
CA ASP A 909 25.54 -16.50 61.78
C ASP A 909 26.51 -15.48 61.14
N SER A 910 27.71 -15.35 61.71
CA SER A 910 28.75 -14.51 61.10
C SER A 910 29.26 -15.12 59.81
N VAL A 911 29.34 -14.32 58.75
CA VAL A 911 29.79 -14.77 57.43
C VAL A 911 31.26 -14.46 57.15
N PHE A 912 31.81 -13.41 57.78
CA PHE A 912 33.21 -13.00 57.63
C PHE A 912 33.70 -12.22 58.86
N ALA A 913 35.02 -12.12 59.04
CA ALA A 913 35.65 -11.23 60.02
C ALA A 913 36.92 -10.61 59.44
N GLY A 914 37.16 -9.33 59.70
CA GLY A 914 38.22 -8.57 59.06
C GLY A 914 38.70 -7.35 59.84
N SER A 915 39.50 -6.53 59.18
CA SER A 915 39.96 -5.24 59.71
C SER A 915 40.09 -4.21 58.61
N ALA A 916 39.78 -2.96 58.91
CA ALA A 916 39.79 -1.84 57.97
C ALA A 916 40.26 -0.54 58.67
N SER A 917 40.38 0.55 57.92
CA SER A 917 40.66 1.88 58.46
C SER A 917 39.91 2.96 57.68
N TYR A 918 39.62 4.08 58.36
CA TYR A 918 39.15 5.32 57.75
C TYR A 918 40.26 6.36 57.80
N ALA A 919 40.30 7.28 56.82
CA ALA A 919 41.33 8.31 56.74
C ALA A 919 41.45 9.16 58.02
N GLY A 920 40.35 9.37 58.75
CA GLY A 920 40.32 10.12 60.01
C GLY A 920 40.81 9.38 61.26
N LEU A 921 41.20 8.10 61.17
CA LEU A 921 41.72 7.32 62.31
C LEU A 921 43.22 7.50 62.57
N GLY A 922 43.90 8.39 61.82
CA GLY A 922 45.33 8.67 62.02
C GLY A 922 46.23 7.45 61.76
N GLY A 923 45.85 6.58 60.83
CA GLY A 923 46.58 5.36 60.47
C GLY A 923 46.28 4.13 61.34
N GLN A 924 45.33 4.22 62.28
CA GLN A 924 44.88 3.07 63.07
C GLN A 924 43.80 2.27 62.32
N SER A 925 43.80 0.95 62.52
CA SER A 925 42.80 0.03 61.99
C SER A 925 41.84 -0.44 63.08
N TYR A 926 40.60 -0.73 62.69
CA TYR A 926 39.58 -1.35 63.52
C TYR A 926 39.29 -2.76 63.01
N SER A 927 38.92 -3.68 63.91
CA SER A 927 38.42 -5.01 63.54
C SER A 927 36.90 -5.04 63.55
N TYR A 928 36.32 -5.91 62.70
CA TYR A 928 34.88 -6.07 62.53
C TYR A 928 34.50 -7.51 62.21
N THR A 929 33.25 -7.85 62.52
CA THR A 929 32.60 -9.10 62.12
C THR A 929 31.41 -8.78 61.21
N THR A 930 31.29 -9.48 60.10
CA THR A 930 30.25 -9.29 59.07
C THR A 930 29.11 -10.29 59.25
N TYR A 931 27.88 -9.81 59.07
CA TYR A 931 26.65 -10.60 59.14
C TYR A 931 25.80 -10.32 57.90
N ASP A 932 25.06 -11.33 57.42
CA ASP A 932 24.08 -11.14 56.36
C ASP A 932 22.70 -10.87 56.97
N THR A 933 22.22 -9.64 56.84
CA THR A 933 20.97 -9.20 57.46
C THR A 933 20.31 -8.08 56.66
N THR A 934 19.07 -7.72 56.97
CA THR A 934 18.33 -6.70 56.23
C THR A 934 18.65 -5.30 56.75
N VAL A 935 18.69 -4.33 55.83
CA VAL A 935 18.83 -2.90 56.14
C VAL A 935 17.63 -2.15 55.58
N GLY A 936 16.84 -1.54 56.47
CA GLY A 936 15.74 -0.64 56.10
C GLY A 936 16.13 0.82 56.25
N PHE A 937 15.55 1.70 55.44
CA PHE A 937 15.76 3.15 55.56
C PHE A 937 14.60 3.81 56.30
N CYS A 938 14.89 4.83 57.09
CA CYS A 938 13.92 5.47 57.97
C CYS A 938 14.11 6.99 58.02
N ASP A 939 13.10 7.70 58.55
CA ASP A 939 13.21 9.10 58.91
C ASP A 939 13.80 9.28 60.34
N LYS A 940 14.13 10.53 60.69
CA LYS A 940 14.62 10.88 62.03
C LYS A 940 13.58 10.72 63.14
N ALA A 941 12.28 10.70 62.79
CA ALA A 941 11.19 10.50 63.74
C ALA A 941 10.99 9.02 64.10
N GLY A 942 11.64 8.10 63.38
CA GLY A 942 11.63 6.67 63.61
C GLY A 942 10.70 5.89 62.68
N THR A 943 10.15 6.52 61.64
CA THR A 943 9.29 5.87 60.64
C THR A 943 10.16 5.25 59.55
N CYS A 944 10.07 3.93 59.34
CA CYS A 944 10.79 3.25 58.27
C CYS A 944 9.92 3.08 57.02
N PHE A 945 10.54 3.16 55.86
CA PHE A 945 9.88 2.99 54.56
C PHE A 945 9.80 1.49 54.24
N GLU A 946 8.58 0.93 54.23
CA GLU A 946 8.37 -0.54 54.17
C GLU A 946 8.93 -1.18 52.88
N ASP A 947 8.89 -0.46 51.76
CA ASP A 947 9.38 -0.94 50.46
C ASP A 947 10.86 -0.60 50.18
N LEU A 948 11.55 0.03 51.14
CA LEU A 948 12.96 0.40 51.04
C LEU A 948 13.78 -0.38 52.08
N VAL A 949 13.74 -1.70 51.92
CA VAL A 949 14.46 -2.68 52.74
C VAL A 949 15.25 -3.59 51.82
N THR A 950 16.53 -3.77 52.09
CA THR A 950 17.38 -4.68 51.30
C THR A 950 17.00 -6.14 51.54
N ASP A 951 17.25 -6.99 50.55
CA ASP A 951 17.50 -8.41 50.82
C ASP A 951 18.66 -8.56 51.82
N PRO A 952 18.81 -9.72 52.50
CA PRO A 952 19.94 -9.95 53.40
C PRO A 952 21.27 -9.60 52.72
N THR A 953 21.98 -8.65 53.30
CA THR A 953 23.20 -8.06 52.76
C THR A 953 24.26 -7.92 53.84
N ALA A 954 25.52 -7.78 53.42
CA ALA A 954 26.66 -7.75 54.31
C ALA A 954 26.70 -6.47 55.17
N VAL A 955 26.61 -6.63 56.49
CA VAL A 955 26.72 -5.54 57.49
C VAL A 955 27.89 -5.80 58.43
N ASN A 956 28.84 -4.87 58.49
CA ASN A 956 30.00 -4.95 59.37
C ASN A 956 29.67 -4.36 60.75
N ILE A 957 29.74 -5.20 61.79
CA ILE A 957 29.65 -4.78 63.18
C ILE A 957 31.06 -4.66 63.75
N VAL A 958 31.39 -3.46 64.24
CA VAL A 958 32.70 -3.21 64.86
C VAL A 958 32.90 -4.11 66.09
N ASP A 959 34.03 -4.80 66.15
CA ASP A 959 34.30 -5.72 67.24
C ASP A 959 34.49 -4.97 68.57
N PRO A 960 34.21 -5.64 69.72
CA PRO A 960 34.43 -5.06 71.04
C PRO A 960 35.82 -4.46 71.28
N SER A 961 36.87 -5.03 70.65
CA SER A 961 38.26 -4.55 70.74
C SER A 961 38.49 -3.18 70.10
N SER A 962 37.65 -2.81 69.13
CA SER A 962 37.79 -1.55 68.38
C SER A 962 36.67 -0.55 68.66
N THR A 963 35.66 -0.92 69.46
CA THR A 963 34.51 -0.06 69.79
C THR A 963 34.94 1.29 70.35
N ALA A 964 35.91 1.37 71.26
CA ALA A 964 36.33 2.64 71.86
C ALA A 964 36.95 3.60 70.83
N LEU A 965 37.80 3.07 69.92
CA LEU A 965 38.41 3.83 68.83
C LEU A 965 37.34 4.37 67.87
N MET A 966 36.42 3.51 67.44
CA MET A 966 35.36 3.88 66.50
C MET A 966 34.31 4.80 67.13
N THR A 967 34.01 4.65 68.43
CA THR A 967 33.14 5.57 69.17
C THR A 967 33.73 6.97 69.21
N GLN A 968 35.05 7.11 69.41
CA GLN A 968 35.72 8.41 69.36
C GLN A 968 35.57 9.06 67.98
N TYR A 969 35.79 8.30 66.92
CA TYR A 969 35.67 8.77 65.55
C TYR A 969 34.23 9.19 65.20
N PHE A 970 33.25 8.32 65.47
CA PHE A 970 31.85 8.59 65.14
C PHE A 970 31.20 9.68 66.00
N ASN A 971 31.57 9.81 67.28
CA ASN A 971 31.05 10.88 68.14
C ASN A 971 31.47 12.28 67.66
N GLN A 972 32.60 12.41 66.97
CA GLN A 972 33.03 13.69 66.37
C GLN A 972 32.00 14.19 65.35
N TYR A 973 31.31 13.27 64.67
CA TYR A 973 30.35 13.56 63.61
C TYR A 973 28.91 13.24 64.00
N ASN A 974 28.69 12.79 65.25
CA ASN A 974 27.38 12.45 65.82
C ASN A 974 26.61 11.39 64.99
N ILE A 975 27.37 10.45 64.44
CA ILE A 975 26.89 9.24 63.75
C ILE A 975 27.18 8.00 64.60
N VAL A 976 26.68 6.84 64.19
CA VAL A 976 27.08 5.55 64.79
C VAL A 976 27.63 4.57 63.77
N GLY A 977 27.68 4.95 62.49
CA GLY A 977 28.19 4.15 61.38
C GLY A 977 28.38 4.97 60.11
N VAL A 978 29.02 4.34 59.12
CA VAL A 978 29.24 4.87 57.77
C VAL A 978 28.59 3.92 56.78
N LEU A 979 27.73 4.48 55.93
CA LEU A 979 27.10 3.84 54.80
C LEU A 979 27.88 4.21 53.54
N GLY A 980 28.85 3.36 53.18
CA GLY A 980 29.65 3.51 51.99
C GLY A 980 28.88 3.08 50.74
N ILE A 981 28.70 4.00 49.78
CA ILE A 981 27.90 3.78 48.56
C ILE A 981 28.71 3.89 47.26
N GLY A 982 30.01 4.11 47.29
CA GLY A 982 30.85 4.10 46.10
C GLY A 982 30.82 2.73 45.40
N PRO A 983 30.61 2.64 44.07
CA PRO A 983 30.61 1.36 43.35
C PRO A 983 32.01 0.76 43.16
N ASN A 984 33.08 1.57 43.14
CA ASN A 984 34.43 1.13 42.81
C ASN A 984 35.52 1.80 43.67
N ASN A 985 35.46 1.63 44.99
CA ASN A 985 36.42 2.26 45.92
C ASN A 985 37.85 1.69 45.86
N GLY A 986 38.08 0.61 45.10
CA GLY A 986 39.39 -0.04 44.93
C GLY A 986 39.86 -0.91 46.10
N PHE A 987 39.01 -1.19 47.10
CA PHE A 987 39.31 -2.07 48.23
C PHE A 987 38.59 -3.42 48.09
N SER A 988 39.29 -4.52 48.34
CA SER A 988 38.72 -5.85 48.14
C SER A 988 37.77 -6.26 49.28
N GLY A 989 36.55 -6.70 48.92
CA GLY A 989 35.67 -7.45 49.81
C GLY A 989 34.57 -6.68 50.52
N THR A 990 34.18 -5.53 49.97
CA THR A 990 33.07 -4.73 50.46
C THR A 990 32.07 -4.50 49.33
N SER A 991 30.84 -5.00 49.47
CA SER A 991 29.72 -4.68 48.59
C SER A 991 28.93 -3.52 49.17
N THR A 992 28.49 -2.58 48.32
CA THR A 992 27.50 -1.60 48.74
C THR A 992 26.22 -2.32 49.15
N ILE A 993 25.46 -1.77 50.10
CA ILE A 993 24.12 -2.31 50.39
C ILE A 993 23.10 -1.94 49.30
N ILE A 994 23.42 -0.93 48.47
CA ILE A 994 22.52 -0.43 47.43
C ILE A 994 22.20 -1.52 46.40
N SER A 995 23.17 -2.36 46.04
CA SER A 995 22.97 -3.49 45.12
C SER A 995 21.97 -4.53 45.62
N ALA A 996 21.69 -4.58 46.93
CA ALA A 996 20.73 -5.49 47.54
C ALA A 996 19.32 -4.88 47.71
N LEU A 997 19.09 -3.65 47.22
CA LEU A 997 17.76 -3.09 47.15
C LEU A 997 16.93 -3.78 46.06
N PRO A 998 15.61 -3.93 46.26
CA PRO A 998 14.75 -4.64 45.32
C PRO A 998 14.51 -3.84 44.03
N GLY A 999 14.24 -4.55 42.94
CA GLY A 999 13.84 -3.95 41.66
C GLY A 999 14.86 -2.94 41.14
N ALA A 1000 14.35 -1.83 40.57
CA ALA A 1000 15.18 -0.77 39.99
C ALA A 1000 15.83 0.15 41.03
N LEU A 1001 15.48 0.04 42.33
CA LEU A 1001 16.06 0.89 43.39
C LEU A 1001 17.59 0.72 43.52
N ASN A 1002 18.13 -0.39 43.05
CA ASN A 1002 19.57 -0.68 43.11
C ASN A 1002 20.38 -0.03 41.97
N GLN A 1003 19.74 0.66 41.02
CA GLN A 1003 20.43 1.29 39.88
C GLN A 1003 21.35 2.43 40.28
N GLY A 1004 20.99 3.19 41.33
CA GLY A 1004 21.72 4.39 41.69
C GLY A 1004 21.12 5.17 42.85
N VAL A 1005 21.86 6.21 43.21
CA VAL A 1005 21.53 7.09 44.32
C VAL A 1005 21.79 8.53 43.91
N LEU A 1006 20.74 9.34 43.85
CA LEU A 1006 20.82 10.81 43.77
C LEU A 1006 20.99 11.37 45.17
N ILE A 1007 22.05 12.14 45.40
CA ILE A 1007 22.21 12.96 46.60
C ILE A 1007 21.90 14.41 46.19
N ASP A 1008 20.78 14.93 46.65
CA ASP A 1008 20.38 16.33 46.43
C ASP A 1008 20.31 17.06 47.77
N ALA A 1009 21.44 17.64 48.18
CA ALA A 1009 21.48 18.41 49.41
C ALA A 1009 20.76 19.77 49.31
N THR A 1010 20.53 20.27 48.09
CA THR A 1010 19.81 21.53 47.87
C THR A 1010 18.33 21.37 48.23
N ARG A 1011 17.77 20.17 47.99
CA ARG A 1011 16.43 19.77 48.40
C ARG A 1011 16.39 19.04 49.74
N GLY A 1012 17.53 18.59 50.24
CA GLY A 1012 17.63 17.84 51.49
C GLY A 1012 17.06 16.44 51.34
N GLU A 1013 17.33 15.79 50.21
CA GLU A 1013 16.75 14.50 49.83
C GLU A 1013 17.83 13.55 49.27
N VAL A 1014 17.60 12.25 49.45
CA VAL A 1014 18.30 11.16 48.76
C VAL A 1014 17.26 10.37 47.98
N VAL A 1015 17.48 10.15 46.69
CA VAL A 1015 16.59 9.37 45.83
C VAL A 1015 17.30 8.10 45.37
N PHE A 1016 16.74 6.94 45.69
CA PHE A 1016 17.18 5.63 45.19
C PHE A 1016 16.47 5.32 43.88
N GLY A 1017 17.13 4.53 43.02
CA GLY A 1017 16.60 4.09 41.72
C GLY A 1017 17.20 4.82 40.53
N PRO A 1018 16.58 4.73 39.34
CA PRO A 1018 17.03 5.42 38.13
C PRO A 1018 17.14 6.93 38.35
N ASN A 1019 18.08 7.60 37.68
CA ASN A 1019 18.25 9.05 37.83
C ASN A 1019 16.96 9.79 37.41
N PRO A 1020 16.28 10.50 38.32
CA PRO A 1020 15.02 11.17 38.01
C PRO A 1020 15.20 12.52 37.30
N LEU A 1021 16.45 12.95 37.05
CA LEU A 1021 16.79 14.24 36.45
C LEU A 1021 17.38 14.04 35.05
N ASP A 1022 17.07 14.97 34.14
CA ASP A 1022 17.80 15.09 32.88
C ASP A 1022 19.28 15.41 33.18
N PRO A 1023 20.22 14.53 32.83
CA PRO A 1023 21.61 14.68 33.21
C PRO A 1023 22.28 15.81 32.41
N GLU A 1024 23.00 16.70 33.09
CA GLU A 1024 23.77 17.78 32.43
C GLU A 1024 25.19 17.34 32.06
N LEU A 1025 25.81 16.50 32.90
CA LEU A 1025 27.14 15.96 32.63
C LEU A 1025 27.38 14.61 33.30
N SER A 1026 27.73 13.61 32.50
CA SER A 1026 28.06 12.25 32.94
C SER A 1026 29.58 12.02 32.85
N VAL A 1027 30.20 11.61 33.95
CA VAL A 1027 31.65 11.34 34.01
C VAL A 1027 31.91 9.89 34.42
N PRO A 1028 32.67 9.11 33.61
CA PRO A 1028 32.93 7.71 33.91
C PRO A 1028 33.69 7.52 35.23
N GLY A 1029 33.20 6.61 36.08
CA GLY A 1029 33.84 6.20 37.33
C GLY A 1029 33.13 6.73 38.57
N SER A 1030 33.17 5.95 39.66
CA SER A 1030 32.80 6.41 41.01
C SER A 1030 33.38 5.47 42.09
N PRO A 1031 33.98 5.99 43.19
CA PRO A 1031 34.11 7.40 43.52
C PRO A 1031 35.25 8.12 42.82
N PHE A 1032 36.21 7.39 42.24
CA PHE A 1032 37.35 8.00 41.58
C PHE A 1032 37.04 8.29 40.12
N VAL A 1033 37.15 9.56 39.76
CA VAL A 1033 36.94 10.10 38.42
C VAL A 1033 38.26 10.71 37.93
N ASP A 1034 38.60 10.48 36.67
CA ASP A 1034 39.74 11.16 36.04
C ASP A 1034 39.35 12.60 35.71
N THR A 1035 40.09 13.56 36.27
CA THR A 1035 39.76 14.99 36.21
C THR A 1035 40.98 15.82 35.87
N MET A 1036 40.75 17.07 35.46
CA MET A 1036 41.79 18.09 35.36
C MET A 1036 41.56 19.16 36.44
N VAL A 1037 42.55 19.41 37.28
CA VAL A 1037 42.44 20.34 38.42
C VAL A 1037 43.30 21.58 38.20
N SER A 1038 42.71 22.76 38.36
CA SER A 1038 43.38 24.06 38.34
C SER A 1038 43.35 24.70 39.73
N ILE A 1039 44.48 25.28 40.13
CA ILE A 1039 44.61 26.07 41.35
C ILE A 1039 44.92 27.52 40.96
N ASN A 1040 44.13 28.48 41.44
CA ASN A 1040 44.25 29.92 41.18
C ASN A 1040 44.33 30.28 39.68
N GLY A 1041 43.54 29.60 38.84
CA GLY A 1041 43.52 29.82 37.39
C GLY A 1041 44.78 29.36 36.65
N GLY A 1042 45.61 28.51 37.27
CA GLY A 1042 46.77 27.87 36.61
C GLY A 1042 46.36 26.86 35.53
N VAL A 1043 47.34 26.35 34.78
CA VAL A 1043 47.09 25.32 33.76
C VAL A 1043 46.54 24.05 34.43
N PRO A 1044 45.35 23.55 34.05
CA PRO A 1044 44.78 22.34 34.64
C PRO A 1044 45.74 21.14 34.53
N GLN A 1045 45.87 20.38 35.61
CA GLN A 1045 46.75 19.20 35.71
C GLN A 1045 45.91 17.93 35.88
N PRO A 1046 46.30 16.78 35.31
CA PRO A 1046 45.56 15.53 35.45
C PRO A 1046 45.64 14.99 36.88
N VAL A 1047 44.49 14.71 37.47
CA VAL A 1047 44.33 14.22 38.85
C VAL A 1047 43.21 13.20 38.89
N SER A 1048 43.42 12.07 39.57
CA SER A 1048 42.33 11.19 39.96
C SER A 1048 41.65 11.76 41.20
N THR A 1049 40.40 12.18 41.06
CA THR A 1049 39.64 12.86 42.12
C THR A 1049 38.56 11.93 42.63
N SER A 1050 38.56 11.68 43.94
CA SER A 1050 37.46 11.03 44.64
C SER A 1050 36.34 12.04 44.87
N ILE A 1051 35.18 11.81 44.25
CA ILE A 1051 33.96 12.58 44.50
C ILE A 1051 33.29 11.98 45.73
N ASP A 1052 33.54 12.60 46.89
CA ASP A 1052 33.37 11.99 48.22
C ASP A 1052 32.48 12.83 49.14
N SER A 1053 31.21 12.41 49.30
CA SER A 1053 30.24 13.03 50.22
C SER A 1053 30.63 12.88 51.69
N GLY A 1054 31.40 11.85 52.04
CA GLY A 1054 31.92 11.58 53.38
C GLY A 1054 33.23 12.31 53.68
N GLY A 1055 33.91 12.82 52.65
CA GLY A 1055 35.24 13.43 52.71
C GLY A 1055 35.34 14.80 53.41
N MET A 1056 34.22 15.31 53.94
CA MET A 1056 34.11 16.56 54.68
C MET A 1056 34.64 17.77 53.88
N PHE A 1057 35.79 18.34 54.27
CA PHE A 1057 36.40 19.48 53.58
C PHE A 1057 37.26 19.06 52.38
N GLY A 1058 37.48 17.77 52.17
CA GLY A 1058 38.31 17.24 51.10
C GLY A 1058 39.81 17.37 51.37
N SER A 1059 40.60 16.90 50.40
CA SER A 1059 42.05 16.98 50.44
C SER A 1059 42.66 17.20 49.06
N VAL A 1060 43.75 17.96 49.00
CA VAL A 1060 44.47 18.27 47.76
C VAL A 1060 45.90 17.71 47.83
N PRO A 1061 46.38 17.02 46.77
CA PRO A 1061 47.76 16.59 46.67
C PRO A 1061 48.76 17.75 46.78
N GLN A 1062 49.78 17.60 47.62
CA GLN A 1062 50.79 18.65 47.82
C GLN A 1062 51.47 19.06 46.51
N TRP A 1063 51.63 18.14 45.56
CA TRP A 1063 52.32 18.44 44.31
C TRP A 1063 51.57 19.44 43.40
N LEU A 1064 50.25 19.61 43.56
CA LEU A 1064 49.48 20.66 42.88
C LEU A 1064 49.76 22.05 43.46
N ILE A 1065 50.21 22.12 44.71
CA ILE A 1065 50.54 23.36 45.42
C ILE A 1065 51.77 23.18 46.32
N PRO A 1066 52.99 23.08 45.74
CA PRO A 1066 54.20 22.77 46.50
C PRO A 1066 54.55 23.77 47.61
N SER A 1067 53.95 24.97 47.57
CA SER A 1067 54.11 26.03 48.58
C SER A 1067 53.35 25.75 49.89
N ALA A 1068 52.40 24.81 49.91
CA ALA A 1068 51.65 24.47 51.12
C ALA A 1068 52.26 23.27 51.86
N GLY A 1069 52.18 23.29 53.20
CA GLY A 1069 52.70 22.21 54.05
C GLY A 1069 51.73 21.03 54.14
N ILE A 1070 52.23 19.80 54.11
CA ILE A 1070 51.43 18.60 54.41
C ILE A 1070 50.80 18.74 55.80
N GLY A 1071 49.53 18.37 55.92
CA GLY A 1071 48.76 18.46 57.17
C GLY A 1071 48.30 19.88 57.52
N SER A 1072 48.42 20.85 56.59
CA SER A 1072 47.81 22.18 56.71
C SER A 1072 46.57 22.30 55.81
N GLN A 1073 45.66 23.23 56.13
CA GLN A 1073 44.60 23.60 55.20
C GLN A 1073 45.13 24.57 54.15
N LEU A 1074 44.54 24.55 52.95
CA LEU A 1074 44.87 25.56 51.93
C LEU A 1074 44.64 26.99 52.45
N PRO A 1075 45.43 27.98 51.99
CA PRO A 1075 45.21 29.38 52.35
C PRO A 1075 43.82 29.85 51.92
N VAL A 1076 43.17 30.68 52.75
CA VAL A 1076 41.91 31.36 52.41
C VAL A 1076 42.08 32.19 51.14
N GLY A 1077 41.10 32.15 50.25
CA GLY A 1077 41.14 32.84 48.96
C GLY A 1077 41.77 32.04 47.83
N THR A 1078 42.10 30.76 48.05
CA THR A 1078 42.60 29.86 47.00
C THR A 1078 41.44 29.39 46.15
N GLU A 1079 41.47 29.65 44.85
CA GLU A 1079 40.49 29.11 43.90
C GLU A 1079 40.90 27.70 43.46
N ILE A 1080 39.94 26.77 43.51
CA ILE A 1080 40.08 25.40 43.06
C ILE A 1080 39.01 25.14 42.03
N SER A 1081 39.41 24.79 40.81
CA SER A 1081 38.50 24.47 39.71
C SER A 1081 38.79 23.07 39.21
N VAL A 1082 37.75 22.23 39.14
CA VAL A 1082 37.85 20.83 38.70
C VAL A 1082 37.07 20.66 37.41
N TYR A 1083 37.71 20.08 36.40
CA TYR A 1083 37.19 19.87 35.05
C TYR A 1083 37.13 18.38 34.70
N THR A 1084 36.38 18.07 33.65
CA THR A 1084 36.41 16.78 32.95
C THR A 1084 37.83 16.38 32.51
N ALA A 1085 38.03 15.09 32.19
CA ALA A 1085 39.33 14.55 31.82
C ALA A 1085 39.96 15.21 30.57
N ASP A 1086 39.12 15.73 29.66
CA ASP A 1086 39.56 16.50 28.48
C ASP A 1086 39.94 17.95 28.81
N GLY A 1087 39.68 18.41 30.05
CA GLY A 1087 39.95 19.76 30.52
C GLY A 1087 38.97 20.82 30.01
N GLN A 1088 37.88 20.43 29.33
CA GLN A 1088 37.00 21.37 28.62
C GLN A 1088 35.80 21.82 29.44
N THR A 1089 35.20 20.93 30.23
CA THR A 1089 33.95 21.20 30.95
C THR A 1089 34.22 21.31 32.45
N LEU A 1090 33.78 22.41 33.07
CA LEU A 1090 33.92 22.62 34.51
C LEU A 1090 32.91 21.74 35.26
N LEU A 1091 33.37 20.95 36.23
CA LEU A 1091 32.51 20.17 37.13
C LEU A 1091 32.06 21.01 38.32
N TYR A 1092 33.01 21.64 39.00
CA TYR A 1092 32.75 22.59 40.09
C TYR A 1092 33.97 23.48 40.32
N SER A 1093 33.72 24.68 40.86
CA SER A 1093 34.78 25.61 41.28
C SER A 1093 34.40 26.29 42.58
N TYR A 1094 35.36 26.51 43.46
CA TYR A 1094 35.15 27.30 44.67
C TYR A 1094 36.41 27.98 45.17
N THR A 1095 36.21 29.02 45.97
CA THR A 1095 37.28 29.72 46.67
C THR A 1095 37.28 29.32 48.14
N THR A 1096 38.42 28.87 48.65
CA THR A 1096 38.56 28.45 50.05
C THR A 1096 38.26 29.59 51.03
N THR A 1097 37.61 29.26 52.14
CA THR A 1097 37.29 30.19 53.23
C THR A 1097 37.85 29.67 54.56
N SER A 1098 37.79 30.49 55.61
CA SER A 1098 38.21 30.05 56.95
C SER A 1098 37.37 28.89 57.51
N SER A 1099 36.21 28.63 56.93
CA SER A 1099 35.27 27.57 57.34
C SER A 1099 35.08 26.48 56.29
N ASN A 1100 35.70 26.60 55.11
CA ASN A 1100 35.64 25.59 54.05
C ASN A 1100 36.97 25.59 53.29
N SER A 1101 37.89 24.70 53.71
CA SER A 1101 39.20 24.59 53.08
C SER A 1101 39.74 23.16 53.19
N PRO A 1102 40.16 22.53 52.08
CA PRO A 1102 40.67 21.16 52.07
C PRO A 1102 42.04 21.08 52.73
N TRP A 1103 42.37 19.87 53.19
CA TRP A 1103 43.69 19.56 53.77
C TRP A 1103 44.71 19.20 52.69
N VAL A 1104 45.95 19.62 52.88
CA VAL A 1104 47.06 19.26 51.99
C VAL A 1104 47.66 17.93 52.42
N TRP A 1105 47.74 16.96 51.52
CA TRP A 1105 48.25 15.62 51.80
C TRP A 1105 49.34 15.18 50.81
N SER A 1106 50.12 14.17 51.17
CA SER A 1106 51.18 13.60 50.32
C SER A 1106 50.68 12.51 49.35
N ASN A 1107 49.37 12.40 49.17
CA ASN A 1107 48.74 11.43 48.27
C ASN A 1107 48.85 11.86 46.81
N SER A 1108 48.55 10.93 45.90
CA SER A 1108 48.51 11.18 44.46
C SER A 1108 47.10 11.56 43.96
N SER A 1109 46.05 11.28 44.72
CA SER A 1109 44.65 11.58 44.40
C SER A 1109 44.09 12.75 45.20
N MET A 1110 43.16 13.48 44.61
CA MET A 1110 42.38 14.52 45.29
C MET A 1110 41.10 13.91 45.89
N ASN A 1111 40.61 14.49 46.98
CA ASN A 1111 39.30 14.19 47.55
C ASN A 1111 38.48 15.49 47.51
N SER A 1112 37.31 15.47 46.87
CA SER A 1112 36.48 16.66 46.68
C SER A 1112 35.94 17.23 47.99
N GLY A 1113 35.76 16.36 48.99
CA GLY A 1113 34.88 16.63 50.12
C GLY A 1113 33.43 16.79 49.68
N TYR A 1114 32.63 17.29 50.62
CA TYR A 1114 31.18 17.45 50.48
C TYR A 1114 30.76 18.63 49.58
N PHE A 1115 31.63 19.61 49.33
CA PHE A 1115 31.30 20.82 48.58
C PHE A 1115 30.54 20.59 47.25
N PRO A 1116 30.97 19.72 46.32
CA PRO A 1116 30.23 19.53 45.07
C PRO A 1116 28.78 19.06 45.28
N PHE A 1117 28.50 18.33 46.37
CA PHE A 1117 27.14 17.89 46.74
C PHE A 1117 26.28 18.99 47.36
N SER A 1118 26.88 20.08 47.85
CA SER A 1118 26.12 21.24 48.37
C SER A 1118 25.66 22.18 47.27
N GLU A 1119 26.35 22.17 46.13
CA GLU A 1119 26.03 23.03 44.99
C GLU A 1119 25.14 22.30 43.97
N ASN A 1120 25.42 21.02 43.72
CA ASN A 1120 24.76 20.25 42.67
C ASN A 1120 24.15 18.96 43.22
N PRO A 1121 22.95 18.58 42.78
CA PRO A 1121 22.51 17.20 42.78
C PRO A 1121 23.54 16.30 42.07
N ILE A 1122 24.03 15.29 42.77
CA ILE A 1122 25.00 14.33 42.21
C ILE A 1122 24.40 12.93 42.28
N TYR A 1123 24.29 12.30 41.12
CA TYR A 1123 23.81 10.93 40.99
C TYR A 1123 24.98 9.96 40.83
N ILE A 1124 24.97 8.91 41.64
CA ILE A 1124 25.90 7.80 41.55
C ILE A 1124 25.18 6.66 40.82
N ASP A 1125 25.53 6.46 39.55
CA ASP A 1125 25.05 5.35 38.75
C ASP A 1125 25.92 4.11 39.01
N TYR A 1126 25.31 2.97 39.29
CA TYR A 1126 26.03 1.70 39.43
C TYR A 1126 26.28 1.01 38.09
N ARG A 1127 25.89 1.64 36.97
CA ARG A 1127 26.11 1.16 35.61
C ARG A 1127 27.23 1.96 34.91
N PRO A 1128 28.07 1.31 34.09
CA PRO A 1128 28.27 -0.13 34.01
C PRO A 1128 28.86 -0.71 35.31
N SER A 1129 28.53 -1.97 35.60
CA SER A 1129 28.78 -2.61 36.89
C SER A 1129 30.24 -2.58 37.36
N GLY A 1130 30.46 -2.37 38.66
CA GLY A 1130 31.79 -2.38 39.29
C GLY A 1130 32.72 -1.22 38.89
N PHE A 1131 32.30 -0.34 37.97
CA PHE A 1131 33.00 0.89 37.62
C PHE A 1131 32.18 2.12 38.04
N GLY A 1132 30.88 2.08 37.74
CA GLY A 1132 29.90 3.14 38.03
C GLY A 1132 30.17 4.44 37.26
N THR A 1133 29.23 5.36 37.36
CA THR A 1133 29.30 6.67 36.70
C THR A 1133 28.87 7.75 37.68
N THR A 1134 29.59 8.88 37.69
CA THR A 1134 29.21 10.04 38.50
C THR A 1134 28.56 11.08 37.59
N ILE A 1135 27.31 11.42 37.87
CA ILE A 1135 26.54 12.38 37.08
C ILE A 1135 26.30 13.63 37.90
N PHE A 1136 26.70 14.78 37.36
CA PHE A 1136 26.42 16.10 37.90
C PHE A 1136 25.18 16.65 37.20
N SER A 1137 24.17 17.03 37.96
CA SER A 1137 22.92 17.62 37.43
C SER A 1137 22.73 18.99 38.08
N GLY A 1138 22.76 20.09 37.32
CA GLY A 1138 22.54 21.43 37.89
C GLY A 1138 23.19 22.58 37.15
#